data_AF-A0A1I8IFL3-F1
#
_entry.id   AF-A0A1I8IFL3-F1
#
_cell.length_a   1.000
_cell.length_b   1.000
_cell.length_c   1.000
_cell.angle_alpha   90.00
_cell.angle_beta   90.00
_cell.angle_gamma   90.00
#
_symmetry.space_group_name_H-M   'P 1'
#
loop_
_entity.id
_entity.type
_entity.pdbx_description
1 polymer ?
#
loop_
_entity_poly.entity_id
_entity_poly.type
_entity_poly.pdbx_seq_one_letter_code
_entity_poly.pdbx_strand_id
1 'polypeptide(L)'
;MLSLVNGKIASLLAESCEPPSTTADNSKEQEKKSFQTASHKFITLFDMHSEEKLVNYYSCSLWKNKVPRQGWMYLSVNYMCFYSYLVGTEVSIVLAWVDIKLIERGANLLLPESIRVATREEEYNFSMFMKIDETYRMMQQLANLAVRRLLSEDGYDTSKSFLPALGTASSVAKASSSAKQRRSGNTESSMSRRRQSFGGSGGGGGGSLATTPQLKRDLEARRRSERYRIQFSLPVDEPLDGHLDCSLYTPYDRKIVAGRLHLSPNFLCFASELPGLVQLVVPLRDVACAEKKDEPVGGQGRPGQSLFLHLRPSCGGSQPVLFTDLLDREVLLEKLTAYLRRQKIAEQPGEVQSPVGQQQQQHQLLCPDLHRQPALVHIFTQSHPHLFSDEAAGKEVLWDAYFKEYGSGVCMYRTPELRRLVYEGLPERLRGQLWMTLSGAANELAAGPGYYGQLVEATVGRSSFVTEEIERDLHRSLPEHPAFQSELGIDALRRVLTAYAHRNPNIGYCQAMNIVTSVLLLYCNEEEAFWLLCAICERLLPDYYNCRVVGALVDQQVLCQLLGDASPKLLKHLSQLNVVSMISLSWFLTIFLSVIPFTSAVNILDCFFYEGARVIFQITLELLTKAERQLLAAREDSDAMITLNGLLKRLDTPDAVRRLVSEATNRLSHVTNVKIDQLRMRHRLQVVQGLEENVMKNCVRAVISTDLRPACQLGRECLEGLFWLFKEESVHSAFWRARQVADHVDAGRHDPTRPYYDQTRLNYEQFDRLMLAVSPWGRCARHLNLRLFKLVDLDGDNQVNFLEFAWTLGIICGRDVTLKFKLLYVLHLDGCQSELSRQISQQELQDVAGQTAASGSVSNDNADNDLLEDSDIAPAVEATEEALAEEANNEAGAVAAAMTASSLSVEPTANFRIVTSLSNMSINSRNRFIRLQEFETLRPASMSRPKFIELWKATHQLIELAPNEQFLLNSVAQAGTHLTQLGEAATSAPSAVESAGSCTENVDSSAATDPAVDNWLITFDQFLACFLNQSELADWLGAPCDLLPRIKAYRENSWRVRNSSN
;
A
#
# COMPACT_ATOMS: atom_id res chain seq x y z
N MET A 1 4.39 9.28 63.69
CA MET A 1 5.76 9.72 64.01
C MET A 1 6.82 8.87 63.31
N LEU A 2 6.76 7.53 63.32
CA LEU A 2 7.68 6.67 62.55
C LEU A 2 7.51 6.76 61.00
N SER A 3 6.32 7.09 60.48
CA SER A 3 6.14 7.35 59.03
C SER A 3 6.69 8.70 58.56
N LEU A 4 6.78 9.68 59.48
CA LEU A 4 7.29 11.03 59.17
C LEU A 4 8.83 11.07 59.17
N VAL A 5 9.47 10.19 59.96
CA VAL A 5 10.94 10.05 60.02
C VAL A 5 11.47 9.24 58.83
N ASN A 6 10.77 8.17 58.41
CA ASN A 6 11.17 7.40 57.23
C ASN A 6 11.04 8.18 55.91
N GLY A 7 10.05 9.08 55.81
CA GLY A 7 9.92 9.98 54.66
C GLY A 7 11.01 11.05 54.57
N LYS A 8 11.54 11.51 55.72
CA LYS A 8 12.59 12.54 55.77
C LYS A 8 13.99 11.96 55.52
N ILE A 9 14.25 10.73 55.94
CA ILE A 9 15.51 10.02 55.68
C ILE A 9 15.62 9.64 54.19
N ALA A 10 14.52 9.23 53.53
CA ALA A 10 14.51 8.97 52.10
C ALA A 10 14.72 10.23 51.24
N SER A 11 14.27 11.39 51.71
CA SER A 11 14.49 12.68 51.05
C SER A 11 15.93 13.19 51.18
N LEU A 12 16.61 12.93 52.31
CA LEU A 12 17.99 13.33 52.55
C LEU A 12 19.02 12.45 51.83
N LEU A 13 18.70 11.16 51.62
CA LEU A 13 19.56 10.24 50.86
C LEU A 13 19.51 10.48 49.35
N ALA A 14 18.50 11.22 48.85
CA ALA A 14 18.35 11.55 47.43
C ALA A 14 19.09 12.83 47.00
N GLU A 15 19.49 13.70 47.94
CA GLU A 15 20.17 14.97 47.65
C GLU A 15 21.70 14.90 47.76
N SER A 16 22.27 13.80 48.24
CA SER A 16 23.71 13.66 48.44
C SER A 16 24.28 12.47 47.65
N CYS A 17 24.51 12.67 46.34
CA CYS A 17 25.60 12.02 45.59
C CYS A 17 25.61 12.47 44.12
N GLU A 18 26.46 13.46 43.80
CA GLU A 18 27.20 13.53 42.53
C GLU A 18 28.60 14.09 42.84
N PRO A 19 29.66 13.79 42.05
CA PRO A 19 29.95 12.57 41.30
C PRO A 19 31.35 11.99 41.65
N PRO A 20 31.74 10.85 41.07
CA PRO A 20 32.92 10.94 40.22
C PRO A 20 32.66 10.33 38.84
N SER A 21 33.21 11.01 37.83
CA SER A 21 33.36 10.63 36.43
C SER A 21 33.45 9.12 36.19
N THR A 22 32.48 8.51 35.48
CA THR A 22 32.65 7.19 34.84
C THR A 22 31.47 6.86 33.89
N THR A 23 31.85 6.45 32.67
CA THR A 23 31.17 5.60 31.66
C THR A 23 29.64 5.70 31.41
N ALA A 24 29.30 5.88 30.12
CA ALA A 24 27.94 6.12 29.60
C ALA A 24 26.88 5.01 29.85
N ASP A 25 27.26 3.83 30.36
CA ASP A 25 26.33 2.71 30.55
C ASP A 25 25.50 2.78 31.84
N ASN A 26 26.01 3.39 32.92
CA ASN A 26 25.25 3.50 34.18
C ASN A 26 24.11 4.54 34.11
N SER A 27 24.23 5.56 33.26
CA SER A 27 23.19 6.59 33.07
C SER A 27 21.87 6.01 32.50
N LYS A 28 21.98 5.01 31.62
CA LYS A 28 20.82 4.42 30.91
C LYS A 28 19.99 3.49 31.80
N GLU A 29 20.63 2.79 32.74
CA GLU A 29 19.91 1.91 33.67
C GLU A 29 19.15 2.71 34.74
N GLN A 30 19.70 3.86 35.14
CA GLN A 30 19.06 4.80 36.06
C GLN A 30 17.83 5.49 35.42
N GLU A 31 17.91 5.88 34.14
CA GLU A 31 16.76 6.40 33.38
C GLU A 31 15.63 5.37 33.25
N LYS A 32 15.96 4.08 33.02
CA LYS A 32 14.97 2.99 32.91
C LYS A 32 14.19 2.76 34.22
N LYS A 33 14.89 2.74 35.36
CA LYS A 33 14.25 2.62 36.70
C LYS A 33 13.41 3.86 37.04
N SER A 34 13.87 5.04 36.64
CA SER A 34 13.13 6.30 36.81
C SER A 34 11.82 6.31 36.02
N PHE A 35 11.82 5.88 34.76
CA PHE A 35 10.62 5.81 33.93
C PHE A 35 9.60 4.78 34.42
N GLN A 36 10.03 3.59 34.85
CA GLN A 36 9.14 2.58 35.45
C GLN A 36 8.45 3.11 36.71
N THR A 37 9.19 3.83 37.55
CA THR A 37 8.64 4.48 38.74
C THR A 37 7.63 5.57 38.37
N ALA A 38 7.92 6.38 37.34
CA ALA A 38 7.00 7.40 36.84
C ALA A 38 5.71 6.80 36.25
N SER A 39 5.81 5.67 35.54
CA SER A 39 4.65 4.95 35.00
C SER A 39 3.74 4.41 36.11
N HIS A 40 4.31 3.87 37.18
CA HIS A 40 3.53 3.41 38.33
C HIS A 40 2.86 4.60 39.04
N LYS A 41 3.59 5.71 39.23
CA LYS A 41 3.03 6.95 39.80
C LYS A 41 1.90 7.52 38.96
N PHE A 42 2.02 7.52 37.63
CA PHE A 42 0.97 7.96 36.71
C PHE A 42 -0.33 7.17 36.91
N ILE A 43 -0.25 5.84 36.96
CA ILE A 43 -1.41 4.98 37.17
C ILE A 43 -2.07 5.28 38.53
N THR A 44 -1.25 5.36 39.60
CA THR A 44 -1.78 5.55 40.96
C THR A 44 -2.27 6.96 41.27
N LEU A 45 -1.65 8.01 40.70
CA LEU A 45 -2.00 9.41 41.00
C LEU A 45 -3.27 9.88 40.30
N PHE A 46 -3.57 9.30 39.12
CA PHE A 46 -4.69 9.74 38.28
C PHE A 46 -5.78 8.67 38.11
N ASP A 47 -5.68 7.53 38.80
CA ASP A 47 -6.62 6.40 38.70
C ASP A 47 -6.81 5.93 37.25
N MET A 48 -5.70 5.74 36.53
CA MET A 48 -5.70 5.38 35.11
C MET A 48 -5.81 3.86 34.92
N HIS A 49 -6.50 3.44 33.86
CA HIS A 49 -6.62 2.01 33.51
C HIS A 49 -5.25 1.38 33.25
N SER A 50 -5.06 0.11 33.61
CA SER A 50 -3.77 -0.59 33.45
C SER A 50 -3.31 -0.75 31.99
N GLU A 51 -4.22 -0.56 31.04
CA GLU A 51 -3.92 -0.58 29.59
C GLU A 51 -3.45 0.78 29.05
N GLU A 52 -3.62 1.86 29.82
CA GLU A 52 -3.20 3.21 29.41
C GLU A 52 -1.68 3.33 29.54
N LYS A 53 -1.00 3.59 28.41
CA LYS A 53 0.47 3.60 28.35
C LYS A 53 1.00 5.03 28.51
N LEU A 54 1.83 5.25 29.54
CA LEU A 54 2.61 6.47 29.70
C LEU A 54 3.63 6.57 28.56
N VAL A 55 3.64 7.69 27.85
CA VAL A 55 4.55 7.97 26.73
C VAL A 55 5.79 8.70 27.24
N ASN A 56 5.60 9.80 27.98
CA ASN A 56 6.68 10.51 28.64
C ASN A 56 6.19 11.36 29.82
N TYR A 57 7.12 11.90 30.62
CA TYR A 57 6.81 12.82 31.71
C TYR A 57 7.85 13.93 31.83
N TYR A 58 7.40 15.12 32.21
CA TYR A 58 8.21 16.34 32.22
C TYR A 58 7.99 17.12 33.51
N SER A 59 9.06 17.65 34.09
CA SER A 59 8.95 18.62 35.19
C SER A 59 8.53 19.97 34.63
N CYS A 60 7.51 20.60 35.23
CA CYS A 60 7.02 21.91 34.84
C CYS A 60 6.26 22.59 35.98
N SER A 61 5.89 23.86 35.78
CA SER A 61 5.05 24.60 36.70
C SER A 61 3.72 24.99 36.04
N LEU A 62 2.61 24.67 36.70
CA LEU A 62 1.28 25.17 36.34
C LEU A 62 1.06 26.53 36.99
N TRP A 63 0.61 27.50 36.20
CA TRP A 63 0.31 28.84 36.69
C TRP A 63 -1.17 29.01 36.99
N LYS A 64 -1.50 29.27 38.26
CA LYS A 64 -2.85 29.64 38.70
C LYS A 64 -2.76 30.90 39.56
N ASN A 65 -3.46 31.97 39.16
CA ASN A 65 -3.44 33.28 39.84
C ASN A 65 -2.04 33.87 40.06
N LYS A 66 -1.14 33.75 39.06
CA LYS A 66 0.28 34.19 39.13
C LYS A 66 1.15 33.46 40.16
N VAL A 67 0.66 32.36 40.75
CA VAL A 67 1.45 31.48 41.61
C VAL A 67 1.87 30.24 40.81
N PRO A 68 3.18 29.99 40.62
CA PRO A 68 3.65 28.77 39.99
C PRO A 68 3.50 27.59 40.97
N ARG A 69 2.87 26.53 40.49
CA ARG A 69 2.78 25.26 41.21
C ARG A 69 3.68 24.27 40.52
N GLN A 70 4.85 24.02 41.11
CA GLN A 70 5.84 23.09 40.56
C GLN A 70 5.32 21.66 40.68
N GLY A 71 5.41 20.91 39.59
CA GLY A 71 4.87 19.56 39.51
C GLY A 71 5.41 18.80 38.31
N TRP A 72 4.72 17.70 38.02
CA TRP A 72 5.06 16.79 36.93
C TRP A 72 3.90 16.66 35.97
N MET A 73 4.17 16.86 34.69
CA MET A 73 3.28 16.59 33.58
C MET A 73 3.52 15.17 33.07
N TYR A 74 2.47 14.39 32.93
CA TYR A 74 2.49 13.02 32.42
C TYR A 74 1.70 12.99 31.12
N LEU A 75 2.33 12.54 30.03
CA LEU A 75 1.72 12.43 28.72
C LEU A 75 1.53 10.95 28.41
N SER A 76 0.29 10.51 28.28
CA SER A 76 -0.07 9.16 27.87
C SER A 76 -0.64 9.16 26.45
N VAL A 77 -0.96 7.97 25.94
CA VAL A 77 -1.51 7.82 24.59
C VAL A 77 -2.83 8.59 24.43
N ASN A 78 -3.69 8.61 25.46
CA ASN A 78 -5.03 9.20 25.40
C ASN A 78 -5.20 10.46 26.28
N TYR A 79 -4.31 10.70 27.26
CA TYR A 79 -4.45 11.78 28.23
C TYR A 79 -3.18 12.62 28.41
N MET A 80 -3.41 13.88 28.76
CA MET A 80 -2.45 14.80 29.35
C MET A 80 -2.81 15.00 30.82
N CYS A 81 -1.90 14.64 31.72
CA CYS A 81 -2.12 14.78 33.16
C CYS A 81 -1.05 15.67 33.81
N PHE A 82 -1.40 16.36 34.90
CA PHE A 82 -0.45 17.15 35.68
C PHE A 82 -0.72 16.99 37.17
N TYR A 83 0.34 16.76 37.95
CA TYR A 83 0.27 16.62 39.40
C TYR A 83 1.26 17.56 40.10
N SER A 84 0.80 18.26 41.12
CA SER A 84 1.62 19.08 42.01
C SER A 84 1.13 18.96 43.45
N TYR A 85 2.05 18.75 44.38
CA TYR A 85 1.80 18.82 45.82
C TYR A 85 2.83 19.75 46.45
N LEU A 86 2.41 20.96 46.79
CA LEU A 86 3.28 21.98 47.37
C LEU A 86 2.56 22.67 48.54
N VAL A 87 3.22 22.74 49.70
CA VAL A 87 2.72 23.41 50.91
C VAL A 87 1.30 22.97 51.31
N GLY A 88 1.06 21.65 51.30
CA GLY A 88 -0.24 21.08 51.70
C GLY A 88 -1.38 21.29 50.71
N THR A 89 -1.14 21.90 49.55
CA THR A 89 -2.14 22.05 48.49
C THR A 89 -1.84 21.10 47.33
N GLU A 90 -2.75 20.16 47.10
CA GLU A 90 -2.71 19.22 45.99
C GLU A 90 -3.42 19.78 44.76
N VAL A 91 -2.82 19.62 43.58
CA VAL A 91 -3.42 19.95 42.29
C VAL A 91 -3.20 18.78 41.35
N SER A 92 -4.31 18.23 40.86
CA SER A 92 -4.34 17.16 39.86
C SER A 92 -5.20 17.63 38.68
N ILE A 93 -4.67 17.46 37.47
CA ILE A 93 -5.36 17.76 36.21
C ILE A 93 -5.29 16.51 35.34
N VAL A 94 -6.41 16.14 34.73
CA VAL A 94 -6.51 15.07 33.74
C VAL A 94 -7.32 15.60 32.55
N LEU A 95 -6.68 15.70 31.40
CA LEU A 95 -7.30 16.17 30.15
C LEU A 95 -7.18 15.09 29.09
N ALA A 96 -8.29 14.67 28.50
CA ALA A 96 -8.22 13.82 27.32
C ALA A 96 -7.72 14.64 26.10
N TRP A 97 -6.86 14.05 25.27
CA TRP A 97 -6.34 14.73 24.08
C TRP A 97 -7.44 15.20 23.12
N VAL A 98 -8.57 14.49 23.12
CA VAL A 98 -9.75 14.80 22.29
C VAL A 98 -10.47 16.09 22.71
N ASP A 99 -10.34 16.50 23.98
CA ASP A 99 -11.00 17.67 24.55
C ASP A 99 -10.16 18.95 24.45
N ILE A 100 -8.88 18.81 24.10
CA ILE A 100 -7.95 19.91 23.93
C ILE A 100 -8.18 20.58 22.57
N LYS A 101 -8.54 21.86 22.59
CA LYS A 101 -8.80 22.67 21.39
C LYS A 101 -7.54 23.33 20.85
N LEU A 102 -6.64 23.70 21.75
CA LEU A 102 -5.50 24.55 21.43
C LEU A 102 -4.29 24.15 22.26
N ILE A 103 -3.15 24.06 21.59
CA ILE A 103 -1.83 23.91 22.21
C ILE A 103 -0.91 24.94 21.55
N GLU A 104 -0.60 26.02 22.26
CA GLU A 104 0.18 27.14 21.74
C GLU A 104 1.41 27.39 22.60
N ARG A 105 2.53 27.71 21.94
CA ARG A 105 3.72 28.21 22.62
C ARG A 105 3.65 29.73 22.69
N GLY A 106 3.87 30.28 23.89
CA GLY A 106 3.85 31.72 24.12
C GLY A 106 5.02 32.16 24.98
N ALA A 107 5.45 33.41 24.78
CA ALA A 107 6.42 34.08 25.63
C ALA A 107 5.88 35.47 26.00
N ASN A 108 5.73 35.73 27.30
CA ASN A 108 5.27 37.02 27.84
C ASN A 108 6.28 37.51 28.89
N LEU A 109 6.29 38.82 29.21
CA LEU A 109 7.26 39.41 30.17
C LEU A 109 7.33 38.71 31.54
N LEU A 110 6.28 38.01 31.96
CA LEU A 110 6.20 37.28 33.23
C LEU A 110 6.53 35.78 33.12
N LEU A 111 6.57 35.22 31.90
CA LEU A 111 6.75 33.80 31.61
C LEU A 111 7.69 33.63 30.40
N PRO A 112 9.00 33.44 30.62
CA PRO A 112 9.89 33.00 29.55
C PRO A 112 9.53 31.56 29.19
N GLU A 113 9.10 31.37 27.94
CA GLU A 113 8.76 30.08 27.33
C GLU A 113 7.67 29.27 28.07
N SER A 114 6.43 29.41 27.60
CA SER A 114 5.26 28.73 28.16
C SER A 114 4.49 27.94 27.10
N ILE A 115 3.81 26.88 27.55
CA ILE A 115 2.84 26.12 26.76
C ILE A 115 1.46 26.42 27.33
N ARG A 116 0.59 26.97 26.49
CA ARG A 116 -0.83 27.18 26.78
C ARG A 116 -1.63 26.03 26.21
N VAL A 117 -2.47 25.42 27.06
CA VAL A 117 -3.42 24.37 26.70
C VAL A 117 -4.83 24.88 27.00
N ALA A 118 -5.71 24.88 26.00
CA ALA A 118 -7.10 25.31 26.18
C ALA A 118 -8.07 24.18 25.86
N THR A 119 -9.07 24.00 26.73
CA THR A 119 -10.24 23.12 26.51
C THR A 119 -11.46 23.96 26.16
N ARG A 120 -12.67 23.37 26.19
CA ARG A 120 -13.91 24.14 25.98
C ARG A 120 -14.23 25.08 27.15
N GLU A 121 -13.74 24.77 28.34
CA GLU A 121 -14.18 25.37 29.60
C GLU A 121 -13.04 26.05 30.37
N GLU A 122 -11.80 25.55 30.23
CA GLU A 122 -10.65 26.04 31.00
C GLU A 122 -9.40 26.26 30.13
N GLU A 123 -8.52 27.16 30.59
CA GLU A 123 -7.20 27.39 30.02
C GLU A 123 -6.11 27.15 31.08
N TYR A 124 -5.07 26.42 30.68
CA TYR A 124 -3.93 26.07 31.52
C TYR A 124 -2.65 26.62 30.90
N ASN A 125 -1.83 27.28 31.72
CA ASN A 125 -0.54 27.80 31.29
C ASN A 125 0.58 27.10 32.08
N PHE A 126 1.45 26.42 31.35
CA PHE A 126 2.60 25.70 31.90
C PHE A 126 3.90 26.39 31.49
N SER A 127 4.88 26.46 32.39
CA SER A 127 6.24 26.95 32.06
C SER A 127 7.29 26.24 32.92
N MET A 128 8.55 26.71 32.87
CA MET A 128 9.68 26.12 33.63
C MET A 128 9.98 24.67 33.22
N PHE A 129 9.82 24.35 31.94
CA PHE A 129 10.19 23.05 31.40
C PHE A 129 11.70 22.97 31.20
N MET A 130 12.31 21.84 31.58
CA MET A 130 13.72 21.58 31.27
C MET A 130 13.97 21.38 29.76
N LYS A 131 12.96 20.89 29.03
CA LYS A 131 13.02 20.59 27.59
C LYS A 131 11.72 20.99 26.87
N ILE A 132 11.39 22.28 26.88
CA ILE A 132 10.10 22.78 26.37
C ILE A 132 9.83 22.40 24.90
N ASP A 133 10.86 22.40 24.05
CA ASP A 133 10.74 22.05 22.63
C ASP A 133 10.30 20.59 22.43
N GLU A 134 10.91 19.67 23.20
CA GLU A 134 10.58 18.25 23.19
C GLU A 134 9.17 18.02 23.72
N THR A 135 8.83 18.67 24.84
CA THR A 135 7.49 18.56 25.44
C THR A 135 6.41 19.08 24.51
N TYR A 136 6.58 20.26 23.92
CA TYR A 136 5.59 20.86 23.01
C TYR A 136 5.34 19.98 21.79
N ARG A 137 6.41 19.48 21.17
CA ARG A 137 6.31 18.55 20.04
C ARG A 137 5.56 17.27 20.40
N MET A 138 5.94 16.61 21.50
CA MET A 138 5.27 15.39 21.98
C MET A 138 3.78 15.62 22.23
N MET A 139 3.40 16.74 22.84
CA MET A 139 2.00 17.12 23.05
C MET A 139 1.24 17.28 21.71
N GLN A 140 1.87 17.89 20.70
CA GLN A 140 1.26 18.01 19.37
C GLN A 140 1.07 16.64 18.70
N GLN A 141 2.03 15.72 18.83
CA GLN A 141 1.94 14.38 18.25
C GLN A 141 0.80 13.57 18.86
N LEU A 142 0.68 13.56 20.18
CA LEU A 142 -0.35 12.81 20.89
C LEU A 142 -1.74 13.40 20.63
N ALA A 143 -1.87 14.73 20.58
CA ALA A 143 -3.10 15.39 20.15
C ALA A 143 -3.48 15.01 18.71
N ASN A 144 -2.52 14.98 17.78
CA ASN A 144 -2.76 14.56 16.39
C ASN A 144 -3.18 13.08 16.30
N LEU A 145 -2.56 12.20 17.08
CA LEU A 145 -2.89 10.77 17.13
C LEU A 145 -4.32 10.56 17.66
N ALA A 146 -4.70 11.27 18.72
CA ALA A 146 -6.04 11.22 19.28
C ALA A 146 -7.11 11.72 18.29
N VAL A 147 -6.83 12.81 17.56
CA VAL A 147 -7.72 13.31 16.50
C VAL A 147 -7.90 12.27 15.39
N ARG A 148 -6.84 11.59 14.96
CA ARG A 148 -6.92 10.53 13.93
C ARG A 148 -7.79 9.35 14.39
N ARG A 149 -7.69 8.95 15.67
CA ARG A 149 -8.52 7.89 16.26
C ARG A 149 -9.98 8.28 16.40
N LEU A 150 -10.26 9.50 16.85
CA LEU A 150 -11.63 10.00 16.98
C LEU A 150 -12.32 10.15 15.61
N LEU A 151 -11.57 10.56 14.59
CA LEU A 151 -12.05 10.58 13.21
C LEU A 151 -12.30 9.18 12.62
N SER A 152 -11.74 8.12 13.21
CA SER A 152 -12.07 6.74 12.84
C SER A 152 -13.25 6.15 13.61
N GLU A 153 -13.60 6.68 14.79
CA GLU A 153 -14.61 6.07 15.68
C GLU A 153 -16.00 6.72 15.63
N ASP A 154 -16.18 8.00 15.26
CA ASP A 154 -17.51 8.64 15.29
C ASP A 154 -17.93 9.41 14.01
N GLY A 155 -19.23 9.32 13.73
CA GLY A 155 -19.98 10.12 12.75
C GLY A 155 -20.50 11.43 13.36
N TYR A 156 -19.58 12.33 13.74
CA TYR A 156 -19.94 13.68 14.20
C TYR A 156 -20.09 14.62 12.99
N ASP A 157 -21.32 15.03 12.71
CA ASP A 157 -21.67 16.01 11.68
C ASP A 157 -21.38 17.42 12.22
N THR A 158 -20.16 17.93 12.02
CA THR A 158 -19.89 19.37 12.21
C THR A 158 -20.26 20.10 10.93
N SER A 159 -21.38 20.81 10.96
CA SER A 159 -21.91 21.58 9.83
C SER A 159 -20.96 22.73 9.46
N LYS A 160 -20.41 22.66 8.25
CA LYS A 160 -20.13 23.86 7.46
C LYS A 160 -21.17 23.91 6.35
N SER A 161 -22.19 24.75 6.55
CA SER A 161 -22.84 25.45 5.45
C SER A 161 -21.79 26.29 4.70
N PHE A 162 -22.14 26.82 3.52
CA PHE A 162 -21.28 27.40 2.47
C PHE A 162 -20.21 28.48 2.81
N LEU A 163 -19.75 28.65 4.05
CA LEU A 163 -18.71 29.60 4.47
C LEU A 163 -17.40 28.91 4.89
N PRO A 164 -16.25 29.30 4.31
CA PRO A 164 -15.27 30.03 5.15
C PRO A 164 -14.43 31.10 4.41
N ALA A 165 -13.87 32.02 5.21
CA ALA A 165 -12.80 33.00 4.91
C ALA A 165 -13.21 34.42 4.49
N LEU A 166 -13.59 35.23 5.47
CA LEU A 166 -13.20 36.65 5.52
C LEU A 166 -12.84 36.98 6.97
N GLY A 167 -11.58 37.35 7.18
CA GLY A 167 -11.12 37.83 8.48
C GLY A 167 -11.62 39.24 8.72
N THR A 168 -12.11 39.51 9.92
CA THR A 168 -11.90 40.78 10.64
C THR A 168 -12.24 40.59 12.10
N ALA A 169 -11.37 41.13 12.95
CA ALA A 169 -11.58 41.30 14.37
C ALA A 169 -12.77 42.23 14.67
N SER A 170 -13.29 42.05 15.89
CA SER A 170 -14.08 43.00 16.71
C SER A 170 -15.60 42.85 16.78
N SER A 171 -15.99 42.32 17.95
CA SER A 171 -16.99 42.80 18.92
C SER A 171 -18.47 42.41 18.86
N VAL A 172 -18.78 41.48 19.78
CA VAL A 172 -19.77 41.55 20.88
C VAL A 172 -21.27 41.34 20.58
N ALA A 173 -21.69 40.11 20.87
CA ALA A 173 -22.69 39.63 21.83
C ALA A 173 -24.15 40.17 21.86
N LYS A 174 -25.06 39.17 21.79
CA LYS A 174 -26.27 38.89 22.60
C LYS A 174 -27.20 40.06 22.96
N ALA A 175 -28.45 39.93 22.50
CA ALA A 175 -29.63 40.43 23.21
C ALA A 175 -30.71 39.33 23.30
N SER A 176 -30.96 38.84 24.52
CA SER A 176 -32.30 38.78 25.14
C SER A 176 -32.24 38.05 26.49
N SER A 177 -32.08 38.83 27.56
CA SER A 177 -32.88 38.66 28.79
C SER A 177 -32.82 39.97 29.60
N SER A 178 -33.91 40.24 30.29
CA SER A 178 -34.38 41.55 30.68
C SER A 178 -33.73 42.15 31.94
N ALA A 179 -33.73 43.50 31.98
CA ALA A 179 -33.88 44.39 33.14
C ALA A 179 -32.80 44.45 34.24
N LYS A 180 -32.06 45.57 34.34
CA LYS A 180 -32.32 46.70 35.27
C LYS A 180 -31.17 47.72 35.28
N GLN A 181 -31.54 48.97 35.01
CA GLN A 181 -31.08 50.24 35.59
C GLN A 181 -29.61 50.54 35.95
N ARG A 182 -29.21 51.73 35.44
CA ARG A 182 -28.48 52.85 36.08
C ARG A 182 -26.96 53.02 35.82
N ARG A 183 -26.71 53.99 34.91
CA ARG A 183 -25.96 55.27 35.05
C ARG A 183 -24.46 55.28 35.39
N SER A 184 -23.75 56.03 34.53
CA SER A 184 -22.59 56.92 34.78
C SER A 184 -21.23 56.22 34.96
N GLY A 185 -20.15 56.57 34.27
CA GLY A 185 -19.84 57.65 33.32
C GLY A 185 -18.31 57.76 33.19
N ASN A 186 -17.83 58.18 32.01
CA ASN A 186 -16.58 58.91 31.69
C ASN A 186 -15.22 58.34 32.21
N THR A 187 -14.10 58.35 31.48
CA THR A 187 -13.62 59.27 30.42
C THR A 187 -12.32 58.69 29.81
N GLU A 188 -12.13 58.86 28.49
CA GLU A 188 -10.93 59.38 27.78
C GLU A 188 -9.50 58.97 28.22
N SER A 189 -8.45 58.86 27.40
CA SER A 189 -8.09 59.07 25.99
C SER A 189 -6.66 58.48 25.86
N SER A 190 -6.11 58.03 24.74
CA SER A 190 -5.59 58.81 23.60
C SER A 190 -4.70 57.84 22.77
N MET A 191 -4.90 57.70 21.45
CA MET A 191 -4.04 58.18 20.34
C MET A 191 -2.52 57.91 20.49
N SER A 192 -1.72 57.49 19.49
CA SER A 192 -1.78 57.71 18.04
C SER A 192 -0.70 56.92 17.27
N ARG A 193 -0.98 56.63 15.99
CA ARG A 193 -0.08 56.60 14.77
C ARG A 193 1.01 55.51 14.66
N ARG A 194 1.06 54.61 13.66
CA ARG A 194 0.95 54.64 12.16
C ARG A 194 2.28 54.98 11.44
N ARG A 195 2.90 53.98 10.80
CA ARG A 195 3.36 53.89 9.36
C ARG A 195 4.30 52.69 9.16
N GLN A 196 3.94 51.72 8.31
CA GLN A 196 4.27 51.56 6.87
C GLN A 196 5.70 51.07 6.57
N SER A 197 5.85 49.91 5.90
CA SER A 197 6.77 49.73 4.77
C SER A 197 6.45 48.48 3.94
N PHE A 198 6.76 48.58 2.65
CA PHE A 198 6.51 47.67 1.53
C PHE A 198 7.51 46.50 1.41
N GLY A 199 7.02 45.38 0.85
CA GLY A 199 7.58 44.54 -0.23
C GLY A 199 9.09 44.27 -0.38
N GLY A 200 9.44 42.97 -0.34
CA GLY A 200 10.67 42.40 -0.91
C GLY A 200 10.48 40.90 -1.16
N SER A 201 10.59 40.49 -2.43
CA SER A 201 10.57 39.10 -2.91
C SER A 201 11.91 38.40 -2.61
N GLY A 202 11.86 37.16 -2.16
CA GLY A 202 13.03 36.30 -1.96
C GLY A 202 12.59 34.87 -1.64
N GLY A 203 12.97 33.93 -2.51
CA GLY A 203 12.64 32.51 -2.41
C GLY A 203 13.24 31.83 -1.18
N GLY A 204 12.51 30.84 -0.68
CA GLY A 204 12.90 29.97 0.43
C GLY A 204 11.75 29.04 0.77
N GLY A 205 11.76 27.84 0.19
CA GLY A 205 10.80 26.78 0.49
C GLY A 205 10.98 26.25 1.92
N GLY A 206 10.38 26.95 2.89
CA GLY A 206 10.14 26.45 4.24
C GLY A 206 8.68 26.02 4.33
N GLY A 207 8.42 24.70 4.28
CA GLY A 207 7.09 24.17 4.54
C GLY A 207 6.66 24.53 5.95
N SER A 208 5.72 25.47 6.08
CA SER A 208 5.06 25.79 7.35
C SER A 208 4.36 24.53 7.85
N LEU A 209 4.83 23.97 8.97
CA LEU A 209 4.14 22.87 9.65
C LEU A 209 2.75 23.37 10.05
N ALA A 210 1.71 22.82 9.42
CA ALA A 210 0.32 23.16 9.71
C ALA A 210 0.04 22.95 11.21
N THR A 211 -0.56 23.96 11.84
CA THR A 211 -0.99 23.87 13.25
C THR A 211 -2.05 22.76 13.42
N THR A 212 -2.07 22.08 14.58
CA THR A 212 -3.02 20.99 14.92
C THR A 212 -4.49 21.29 14.55
N PRO A 213 -5.03 22.52 14.75
CA PRO A 213 -6.40 22.86 14.34
C PRO A 213 -6.62 22.98 12.83
N GLN A 214 -5.57 23.23 12.05
CA GLN A 214 -5.63 23.27 10.59
C GLN A 214 -5.61 21.85 10.02
N LEU A 215 -4.71 20.99 10.52
CA LEU A 215 -4.66 19.58 10.13
C LEU A 215 -5.98 18.85 10.42
N LYS A 216 -6.59 19.10 11.59
CA LYS A 216 -7.91 18.53 11.93
C LYS A 216 -8.98 18.94 10.91
N ARG A 217 -9.03 20.23 10.54
CA ARG A 217 -9.98 20.74 9.54
C ARG A 217 -9.74 20.15 8.16
N ASP A 218 -8.49 19.98 7.76
CA ASP A 218 -8.14 19.42 6.45
C ASP A 218 -8.48 17.93 6.36
N LEU A 219 -8.22 17.16 7.42
CA LEU A 219 -8.62 15.75 7.51
C LEU A 219 -10.15 15.59 7.49
N GLU A 220 -10.87 16.43 8.22
CA GLU A 220 -12.34 16.42 8.23
C GLU A 220 -12.93 16.82 6.86
N ALA A 221 -12.32 17.78 6.15
CA ALA A 221 -12.70 18.12 4.78
C ALA A 221 -12.50 16.96 3.80
N ARG A 222 -11.37 16.24 3.91
CA ARG A 222 -11.08 15.04 3.09
C ARG A 222 -12.10 13.92 3.37
N ARG A 223 -12.36 13.62 4.64
CA ARG A 223 -13.35 12.60 5.05
C ARG A 223 -14.75 12.94 4.53
N ARG A 224 -15.17 14.20 4.60
CA ARG A 224 -16.47 14.64 4.06
C ARG A 224 -16.55 14.49 2.54
N SER A 225 -15.48 14.85 1.83
CA SER A 225 -15.40 14.67 0.37
C SER A 225 -15.40 13.20 -0.04
N GLU A 226 -14.75 12.32 0.74
CA GLU A 226 -14.80 10.88 0.54
C GLU A 226 -16.20 10.30 0.72
N ARG A 227 -16.87 10.64 1.83
CA ARG A 227 -18.26 10.21 2.06
C ARG A 227 -19.20 10.71 0.97
N TYR A 228 -19.03 11.96 0.53
CA TYR A 228 -19.79 12.55 -0.57
C TYR A 228 -19.61 11.78 -1.89
N ARG A 229 -18.37 11.49 -2.28
CA ARG A 229 -18.05 10.72 -3.49
C ARG A 229 -18.65 9.32 -3.46
N ILE A 230 -18.53 8.62 -2.33
CA ILE A 230 -19.07 7.27 -2.15
C ILE A 230 -20.60 7.28 -2.22
N GLN A 231 -21.25 8.22 -1.56
CA GLN A 231 -22.71 8.29 -1.50
C GLN A 231 -23.36 8.50 -2.88
N PHE A 232 -22.72 9.27 -3.76
CA PHE A 232 -23.28 9.65 -5.06
C PHE A 232 -22.58 9.00 -6.26
N SER A 233 -21.65 8.07 -6.03
CA SER A 233 -20.83 7.41 -7.07
C SER A 233 -20.13 8.41 -7.99
N LEU A 234 -19.41 9.37 -7.39
CA LEU A 234 -18.72 10.45 -8.11
C LEU A 234 -17.24 10.10 -8.37
N PRO A 235 -16.59 10.78 -9.34
CA PRO A 235 -15.17 10.61 -9.61
C PRO A 235 -14.29 10.79 -8.36
N VAL A 236 -13.16 10.07 -8.33
CA VAL A 236 -12.26 10.04 -7.16
C VAL A 236 -11.71 11.43 -6.83
N ASP A 237 -11.51 12.32 -7.80
CA ASP A 237 -10.93 13.63 -7.51
C ASP A 237 -11.97 14.72 -7.19
N GLU A 238 -13.26 14.39 -7.08
CA GLU A 238 -14.32 15.37 -6.86
C GLU A 238 -14.38 15.86 -5.39
N PRO A 239 -14.12 17.15 -5.11
CA PRO A 239 -14.16 17.68 -3.75
C PRO A 239 -15.55 18.15 -3.36
N LEU A 240 -15.94 17.98 -2.09
CA LEU A 240 -17.15 18.62 -1.56
C LEU A 240 -16.84 20.08 -1.19
N ASP A 241 -17.52 21.04 -1.83
CA ASP A 241 -17.41 22.47 -1.50
C ASP A 241 -18.35 22.85 -0.34
N GLY A 242 -19.60 22.37 -0.38
CA GLY A 242 -20.56 22.65 0.68
C GLY A 242 -21.87 21.87 0.56
N HIS A 243 -22.71 22.00 1.58
CA HIS A 243 -24.06 21.43 1.60
C HIS A 243 -25.05 22.39 2.26
N LEU A 244 -26.34 22.22 1.94
CA LEU A 244 -27.49 22.91 2.51
C LEU A 244 -28.60 21.92 2.76
N ASP A 245 -29.32 22.10 3.87
CA ASP A 245 -30.61 21.44 4.03
C ASP A 245 -31.65 22.17 3.17
N CYS A 246 -32.47 21.41 2.44
CA CYS A 246 -33.49 21.94 1.54
C CYS A 246 -34.56 20.88 1.26
N SER A 247 -35.60 21.25 0.54
CA SER A 247 -36.63 20.30 0.11
C SER A 247 -36.68 20.18 -1.42
N LEU A 248 -36.67 18.96 -1.93
CA LEU A 248 -36.79 18.65 -3.36
C LEU A 248 -38.26 18.42 -3.73
N TYR A 249 -38.74 19.06 -4.78
CA TYR A 249 -40.04 18.72 -5.36
C TYR A 249 -39.91 17.52 -6.29
N THR A 250 -40.69 16.47 -6.02
CA THR A 250 -40.70 15.23 -6.79
C THR A 250 -41.84 15.25 -7.81
N PRO A 251 -41.56 15.33 -9.13
CA PRO A 251 -42.59 15.56 -10.13
C PRO A 251 -43.56 14.39 -10.30
N TYR A 252 -43.10 13.17 -10.03
CA TYR A 252 -43.85 11.91 -10.22
C TYR A 252 -45.00 11.74 -9.23
N ASP A 253 -44.82 12.10 -7.96
CA ASP A 253 -45.87 12.01 -6.92
C ASP A 253 -46.32 13.38 -6.39
N ARG A 254 -45.78 14.48 -6.94
CA ARG A 254 -46.10 15.88 -6.63
C ARG A 254 -45.92 16.21 -5.14
N LYS A 255 -44.87 15.66 -4.52
CA LYS A 255 -44.55 15.92 -3.11
C LYS A 255 -43.31 16.78 -2.96
N ILE A 256 -43.13 17.28 -1.75
CA ILE A 256 -41.92 17.96 -1.30
C ILE A 256 -41.22 17.03 -0.33
N VAL A 257 -39.98 16.69 -0.61
CA VAL A 257 -39.16 15.77 0.19
C VAL A 257 -38.02 16.54 0.83
N ALA A 258 -37.99 16.58 2.16
CA ALA A 258 -36.87 17.15 2.91
C ALA A 258 -35.58 16.34 2.73
N GLY A 259 -34.46 17.04 2.62
CA GLY A 259 -33.16 16.43 2.38
C GLY A 259 -32.02 17.44 2.42
N ARG A 260 -30.89 17.00 1.87
CA ARG A 260 -29.66 17.77 1.84
C ARG A 260 -29.11 17.85 0.42
N LEU A 261 -28.90 19.07 -0.04
CA LEU A 261 -28.24 19.42 -1.29
C LEU A 261 -26.74 19.57 -1.05
N HIS A 262 -25.95 18.96 -1.91
CA HIS A 262 -24.49 18.98 -1.89
C HIS A 262 -24.00 19.60 -3.18
N LEU A 263 -23.02 20.49 -3.07
CA LEU A 263 -22.42 21.16 -4.22
C LEU A 263 -20.93 20.86 -4.27
N SER A 264 -20.47 20.57 -5.48
CA SER A 264 -19.07 20.42 -5.85
C SER A 264 -18.80 21.18 -7.16
N PRO A 265 -17.53 21.31 -7.59
CA PRO A 265 -17.19 22.01 -8.83
C PRO A 265 -17.84 21.44 -10.09
N ASN A 266 -18.14 20.14 -10.13
CA ASN A 266 -18.71 19.47 -11.30
C ASN A 266 -20.10 18.88 -11.09
N PHE A 267 -20.59 18.80 -9.84
CA PHE A 267 -21.87 18.15 -9.53
C PHE A 267 -22.71 18.93 -8.53
N LEU A 268 -24.02 18.76 -8.68
CA LEU A 268 -25.02 19.10 -7.69
C LEU A 268 -25.78 17.82 -7.32
N CYS A 269 -25.77 17.43 -6.06
CA CYS A 269 -26.37 16.16 -5.62
C CYS A 269 -27.34 16.36 -4.47
N PHE A 270 -28.49 15.69 -4.51
CA PHE A 270 -29.48 15.72 -3.44
C PHE A 270 -29.68 14.32 -2.86
N ALA A 271 -29.79 14.24 -1.53
CA ALA A 271 -30.25 13.04 -0.85
C ALA A 271 -31.33 13.39 0.18
N SER A 272 -32.43 12.63 0.18
CA SER A 272 -33.48 12.75 1.18
C SER A 272 -33.00 12.42 2.60
N GLU A 273 -33.63 13.04 3.60
CA GLU A 273 -33.36 12.72 5.01
C GLU A 273 -33.70 11.26 5.33
N LEU A 274 -34.80 10.76 4.79
CA LEU A 274 -35.14 9.33 4.82
C LEU A 274 -34.20 8.58 3.87
N PRO A 275 -33.33 7.68 4.37
CA PRO A 275 -32.34 7.02 3.53
C PRO A 275 -32.98 6.20 2.40
N GLY A 276 -32.55 6.46 1.17
CA GLY A 276 -33.00 5.72 -0.01
C GLY A 276 -34.40 6.08 -0.53
N LEU A 277 -35.06 7.12 0.02
CA LEU A 277 -36.35 7.59 -0.50
C LEU A 277 -36.19 8.27 -1.87
N VAL A 278 -35.29 9.24 -1.99
CA VAL A 278 -34.91 9.82 -3.29
C VAL A 278 -33.49 10.34 -3.25
N GLN A 279 -32.72 10.04 -4.29
CA GLN A 279 -31.43 10.65 -4.57
C GLN A 279 -31.39 11.20 -5.99
N LEU A 280 -30.67 12.29 -6.19
CA LEU A 280 -30.53 12.93 -7.48
C LEU A 280 -29.07 13.37 -7.67
N VAL A 281 -28.48 13.06 -8.83
CA VAL A 281 -27.14 13.50 -9.21
C VAL A 281 -27.27 14.31 -10.49
N VAL A 282 -26.88 15.59 -10.43
CA VAL A 282 -26.94 16.49 -11.57
C VAL A 282 -25.53 16.96 -11.90
N PRO A 283 -24.89 16.41 -12.95
CA PRO A 283 -23.65 16.97 -13.46
C PRO A 283 -23.87 18.42 -13.90
N LEU A 284 -23.00 19.33 -13.50
CA LEU A 284 -23.15 20.75 -13.87
C LEU A 284 -23.03 20.98 -15.38
N ARG A 285 -22.37 20.05 -16.10
CA ARG A 285 -22.30 20.07 -17.58
C ARG A 285 -23.66 19.88 -18.24
N ASP A 286 -24.62 19.34 -17.50
CA ASP A 286 -25.97 19.06 -17.94
C ASP A 286 -26.96 20.17 -17.53
N VAL A 287 -26.49 21.19 -16.81
CA VAL A 287 -27.31 22.33 -16.36
C VAL A 287 -27.21 23.47 -17.38
N ALA A 288 -28.36 23.90 -17.91
CA ALA A 288 -28.45 25.00 -18.86
C ALA A 288 -28.41 26.37 -18.14
N CYS A 289 -29.25 26.52 -17.12
CA CYS A 289 -29.32 27.69 -16.24
C CYS A 289 -29.98 27.34 -14.90
N ALA A 290 -29.81 28.23 -13.92
CA ALA A 290 -30.54 28.19 -12.67
C ALA A 290 -31.25 29.53 -12.42
N GLU A 291 -32.51 29.46 -12.05
CA GLU A 291 -33.41 30.60 -11.92
C GLU A 291 -34.02 30.66 -10.52
N LYS A 292 -34.18 31.88 -10.01
CA LYS A 292 -34.88 32.11 -8.75
C LYS A 292 -36.38 32.04 -9.01
N LYS A 293 -37.13 31.44 -8.08
CA LYS A 293 -38.58 31.60 -8.04
C LYS A 293 -39.01 32.12 -6.67
N ASP A 294 -39.71 33.25 -6.69
CA ASP A 294 -40.19 33.89 -5.47
C ASP A 294 -41.62 33.45 -5.10
N GLU A 295 -42.37 32.91 -6.07
CA GLU A 295 -43.71 32.36 -5.85
C GLU A 295 -43.66 30.92 -5.29
N PRO A 296 -44.42 30.62 -4.22
CA PRO A 296 -44.49 29.28 -3.64
C PRO A 296 -45.12 28.29 -4.62
N VAL A 297 -44.41 27.20 -4.92
CA VAL A 297 -44.89 26.17 -5.85
C VAL A 297 -45.86 25.24 -5.12
N GLY A 298 -47.10 25.14 -5.61
CA GLY A 298 -48.12 24.26 -5.02
C GLY A 298 -48.74 24.76 -3.70
N GLY A 299 -48.56 26.04 -3.35
CA GLY A 299 -49.10 26.63 -2.11
C GLY A 299 -48.39 26.18 -0.82
N GLN A 300 -47.27 25.45 -0.95
CA GLN A 300 -46.42 25.02 0.16
C GLN A 300 -44.98 25.51 -0.07
N GLY A 301 -44.35 26.03 0.98
CA GLY A 301 -43.02 26.64 0.94
C GLY A 301 -43.03 28.15 1.23
N ARG A 302 -41.91 28.67 1.76
CA ARG A 302 -41.77 30.09 2.04
C ARG A 302 -41.45 30.87 0.75
N PRO A 303 -42.12 32.01 0.48
CA PRO A 303 -41.81 32.83 -0.69
C PRO A 303 -40.34 33.31 -0.64
N GLY A 304 -39.67 33.30 -1.80
CA GLY A 304 -38.28 33.73 -1.92
C GLY A 304 -37.21 32.70 -1.54
N GLN A 305 -37.55 31.42 -1.36
CA GLN A 305 -36.60 30.36 -0.99
C GLN A 305 -36.54 29.19 -1.98
N SER A 306 -36.99 29.41 -3.23
CA SER A 306 -37.02 28.37 -4.27
C SER A 306 -36.03 28.63 -5.41
N LEU A 307 -35.47 27.55 -5.96
CA LEU A 307 -34.52 27.53 -7.06
C LEU A 307 -34.98 26.51 -8.12
N PHE A 308 -35.08 26.96 -9.37
CA PHE A 308 -35.30 26.14 -10.55
C PHE A 308 -33.97 25.85 -11.24
N LEU A 309 -33.73 24.59 -11.57
CA LEU A 309 -32.60 24.14 -12.37
C LEU A 309 -33.12 23.59 -13.69
N HIS A 310 -32.82 24.31 -14.77
CA HIS A 310 -33.16 23.88 -16.12
C HIS A 310 -32.03 23.02 -16.65
N LEU A 311 -32.35 21.78 -17.01
CA LEU A 311 -31.39 20.83 -17.59
C LEU A 311 -31.34 21.00 -19.11
N ARG A 312 -30.21 20.60 -19.71
CA ARG A 312 -30.05 20.58 -21.17
C ARG A 312 -30.99 19.52 -21.78
N PRO A 313 -31.52 19.73 -23.01
CA PRO A 313 -32.45 18.79 -23.64
C PRO A 313 -31.91 17.36 -23.83
N SER A 314 -30.58 17.21 -23.91
CA SER A 314 -29.88 15.93 -24.01
C SER A 314 -30.05 15.02 -22.79
N CYS A 315 -30.58 15.52 -21.68
CA CYS A 315 -30.70 14.81 -20.41
C CYS A 315 -32.06 14.12 -20.23
N GLY A 316 -32.86 13.97 -21.28
CA GLY A 316 -34.09 13.17 -21.28
C GLY A 316 -35.29 13.74 -20.50
N GLY A 317 -35.11 14.86 -19.79
CA GLY A 317 -36.18 15.53 -19.02
C GLY A 317 -36.42 16.97 -19.48
N SER A 318 -37.64 17.27 -19.95
CA SER A 318 -38.07 18.65 -20.24
C SER A 318 -38.50 19.44 -18.99
N GLN A 319 -38.58 18.79 -17.83
CA GLN A 319 -39.06 19.40 -16.59
C GLN A 319 -37.88 19.90 -15.74
N PRO A 320 -37.91 21.16 -15.28
CA PRO A 320 -36.86 21.68 -14.42
C PRO A 320 -36.89 21.05 -13.04
N VAL A 321 -35.71 20.86 -12.44
CA VAL A 321 -35.57 20.37 -11.06
C VAL A 321 -35.83 21.53 -10.10
N LEU A 322 -36.69 21.31 -9.10
CA LEU A 322 -37.11 22.35 -8.16
C LEU A 322 -36.65 22.04 -6.74
N PHE A 323 -35.88 22.97 -6.18
CA PHE A 323 -35.51 22.98 -4.77
C PHE A 323 -36.22 24.13 -4.03
N THR A 324 -36.65 23.87 -2.81
CA THR A 324 -37.38 24.79 -1.92
C THR A 324 -36.73 24.80 -0.54
N ASP A 325 -37.16 25.72 0.33
CA ASP A 325 -36.61 25.91 1.69
C ASP A 325 -35.09 26.20 1.75
N LEU A 326 -34.54 26.81 0.69
CA LEU A 326 -33.13 27.19 0.60
C LEU A 326 -32.86 28.49 1.37
N LEU A 327 -32.42 28.38 2.64
CA LEU A 327 -32.09 29.54 3.48
C LEU A 327 -30.99 30.44 2.86
N ASP A 328 -29.94 29.83 2.32
CA ASP A 328 -28.81 30.53 1.69
C ASP A 328 -28.89 30.50 0.14
N ARG A 329 -30.10 30.58 -0.42
CA ARG A 329 -30.36 30.52 -1.88
C ARG A 329 -29.44 31.42 -2.70
N GLU A 330 -29.21 32.65 -2.22
CA GLU A 330 -28.41 33.65 -2.93
C GLU A 330 -26.94 33.22 -3.07
N VAL A 331 -26.34 32.71 -1.98
CA VAL A 331 -24.96 32.20 -1.98
C VAL A 331 -24.83 30.97 -2.86
N LEU A 332 -25.81 30.06 -2.79
CA LEU A 332 -25.87 28.89 -3.65
C LEU A 332 -25.92 29.28 -5.14
N LEU A 333 -26.80 30.22 -5.49
CA LEU A 333 -26.94 30.67 -6.88
C LEU A 333 -25.67 31.36 -7.39
N GLU A 334 -25.02 32.18 -6.56
CA GLU A 334 -23.75 32.81 -6.91
C GLU A 334 -22.67 31.78 -7.23
N LYS A 335 -22.49 30.78 -6.33
CA LYS A 335 -21.54 29.68 -6.52
C LYS A 335 -21.87 28.85 -7.75
N LEU A 336 -23.13 28.43 -7.91
CA LEU A 336 -23.56 27.65 -9.05
C LEU A 336 -23.34 28.40 -10.36
N THR A 337 -23.67 29.70 -10.41
CA THR A 337 -23.41 30.54 -11.59
C THR A 337 -21.91 30.64 -11.89
N ALA A 338 -21.06 30.74 -10.87
CA ALA A 338 -19.61 30.73 -11.06
C ALA A 338 -19.11 29.41 -11.66
N TYR A 339 -19.59 28.26 -11.18
CA TYR A 339 -19.24 26.95 -11.74
C TYR A 339 -19.74 26.75 -13.17
N LEU A 340 -21.00 27.13 -13.46
CA LEU A 340 -21.55 27.05 -14.81
C LEU A 340 -20.81 27.95 -15.80
N ARG A 341 -20.35 29.13 -15.39
CA ARG A 341 -19.48 29.98 -16.22
C ARG A 341 -18.14 29.31 -16.51
N ARG A 342 -17.51 28.71 -15.49
CA ARG A 342 -16.24 28.00 -15.64
C ARG A 342 -16.36 26.85 -16.65
N GLN A 343 -17.48 26.13 -16.63
CA GLN A 343 -17.73 25.06 -17.60
C GLN A 343 -18.00 25.58 -19.01
N LYS A 344 -18.78 26.65 -19.18
CA LYS A 344 -19.00 27.28 -20.49
C LYS A 344 -17.71 27.83 -21.12
N ILE A 345 -16.77 28.31 -20.30
CA ILE A 345 -15.43 28.73 -20.76
C ILE A 345 -14.61 27.52 -21.22
N ALA A 346 -14.70 26.39 -20.53
CA ALA A 346 -14.05 25.16 -20.95
C ALA A 346 -14.66 24.56 -22.24
N GLU A 347 -15.93 24.84 -22.53
CA GLU A 347 -16.64 24.38 -23.73
C GLU A 347 -16.42 25.27 -24.98
N GLN A 348 -15.89 26.50 -24.85
CA GLN A 348 -15.63 27.38 -26.02
C GLN A 348 -14.24 27.14 -26.62
N PRO A 349 -14.13 26.68 -27.89
CA PRO A 349 -12.85 26.67 -28.59
C PRO A 349 -12.55 28.09 -29.10
N GLY A 350 -11.78 28.88 -28.33
CA GLY A 350 -11.40 30.24 -28.74
C GLY A 350 -10.29 30.92 -27.91
N GLU A 351 -9.11 31.06 -28.54
CA GLU A 351 -8.14 32.18 -28.40
C GLU A 351 -7.55 32.55 -27.02
N VAL A 352 -7.16 31.58 -26.20
CA VAL A 352 -6.05 31.80 -25.24
C VAL A 352 -4.98 30.76 -25.52
N GLN A 353 -3.91 31.18 -26.19
CA GLN A 353 -2.72 30.37 -26.45
C GLN A 353 -2.01 30.02 -25.13
N SER A 354 -2.50 28.98 -24.47
CA SER A 354 -1.64 28.10 -23.67
C SER A 354 -0.94 27.13 -24.65
N PRO A 355 0.33 26.74 -24.44
CA PRO A 355 1.10 25.92 -25.38
C PRO A 355 0.52 24.52 -25.64
N VAL A 356 -0.54 24.14 -24.92
CA VAL A 356 -1.22 22.85 -24.99
C VAL A 356 -2.25 22.78 -26.13
N GLY A 357 -2.75 23.93 -26.62
CA GLY A 357 -3.82 23.98 -27.62
C GLY A 357 -3.40 23.60 -29.05
N GLN A 358 -2.13 23.76 -29.42
CA GLN A 358 -1.63 23.34 -30.73
C GLN A 358 -1.42 21.82 -30.82
N GLN A 359 -1.28 21.12 -29.69
CA GLN A 359 -1.23 19.66 -29.67
C GLN A 359 -2.62 19.03 -29.78
N GLN A 360 -3.68 19.68 -29.29
CA GLN A 360 -5.03 19.11 -29.26
C GLN A 360 -5.69 18.98 -30.66
N GLN A 361 -5.47 19.92 -31.57
CA GLN A 361 -5.98 19.80 -32.96
C GLN A 361 -5.11 18.90 -33.84
N GLN A 362 -3.81 18.75 -33.56
CA GLN A 362 -2.98 17.75 -34.23
C GLN A 362 -3.22 16.32 -33.70
N HIS A 363 -3.55 16.13 -32.42
CA HIS A 363 -3.68 14.79 -31.83
C HIS A 363 -5.02 14.08 -32.07
N GLN A 364 -6.13 14.79 -32.29
CA GLN A 364 -7.34 14.14 -32.82
C GLN A 364 -7.16 13.61 -34.25
N LEU A 365 -6.15 14.10 -34.98
CA LEU A 365 -5.79 13.69 -36.34
C LEU A 365 -4.68 12.63 -36.39
N LEU A 366 -4.14 12.19 -35.25
CA LEU A 366 -3.00 11.26 -35.22
C LEU A 366 -3.38 9.77 -35.19
N CYS A 367 -4.63 9.40 -34.85
CA CYS A 367 -5.14 8.03 -35.01
C CYS A 367 -6.60 7.97 -35.53
N PRO A 368 -6.82 8.12 -36.84
CA PRO A 368 -8.11 7.87 -37.48
C PRO A 368 -8.57 6.39 -37.40
N ASP A 369 -7.66 5.47 -37.06
CA ASP A 369 -7.83 4.02 -37.26
C ASP A 369 -8.13 3.20 -35.99
N LEU A 370 -8.29 3.80 -34.79
CA LEU A 370 -8.67 3.04 -33.60
C LEU A 370 -10.15 2.65 -33.67
N HIS A 371 -10.44 1.50 -34.29
CA HIS A 371 -11.77 0.93 -34.38
C HIS A 371 -12.21 0.31 -33.05
N ARG A 372 -12.84 1.13 -32.20
CA ARG A 372 -13.42 0.71 -30.92
C ARG A 372 -14.57 -0.26 -31.16
N GLN A 373 -14.51 -1.43 -30.55
CA GLN A 373 -15.58 -2.41 -30.71
C GLN A 373 -16.88 -1.93 -30.04
N PRO A 374 -18.04 -2.07 -30.70
CA PRO A 374 -19.32 -1.94 -30.02
C PRO A 374 -19.51 -3.12 -29.05
N ALA A 375 -20.61 -3.13 -28.30
CA ALA A 375 -20.97 -4.26 -27.45
C ALA A 375 -20.94 -5.58 -28.25
N LEU A 376 -20.10 -6.52 -27.85
CA LEU A 376 -19.81 -7.73 -28.63
C LEU A 376 -21.06 -8.60 -28.80
N VAL A 377 -22.03 -8.55 -27.89
CA VAL A 377 -23.31 -9.27 -28.03
C VAL A 377 -24.10 -8.86 -29.29
N HIS A 378 -23.94 -7.62 -29.77
CA HIS A 378 -24.58 -7.14 -31.00
C HIS A 378 -23.88 -7.64 -32.28
N ILE A 379 -22.61 -8.06 -32.17
CA ILE A 379 -21.84 -8.63 -33.29
C ILE A 379 -22.10 -10.14 -33.37
N PHE A 380 -22.09 -10.82 -32.22
CA PHE A 380 -22.19 -12.28 -32.13
C PHE A 380 -23.62 -12.78 -31.81
N THR A 381 -24.64 -11.99 -32.19
CA THR A 381 -26.06 -12.20 -31.84
C THR A 381 -26.62 -13.56 -32.29
N GLN A 382 -26.06 -14.19 -33.32
CA GLN A 382 -26.54 -15.47 -33.87
C GLN A 382 -26.41 -16.66 -32.91
N SER A 383 -25.64 -16.53 -31.83
CA SER A 383 -25.33 -17.65 -30.92
C SER A 383 -26.26 -17.77 -29.71
N HIS A 384 -27.10 -16.76 -29.42
CA HIS A 384 -28.01 -16.77 -28.27
C HIS A 384 -29.38 -16.13 -28.57
N PRO A 385 -30.24 -16.78 -29.38
CA PRO A 385 -31.55 -16.25 -29.77
C PRO A 385 -32.53 -16.06 -28.61
N HIS A 386 -32.33 -16.74 -27.48
CA HIS A 386 -33.17 -16.63 -26.29
C HIS A 386 -32.97 -15.36 -25.46
N LEU A 387 -31.90 -14.58 -25.71
CA LEU A 387 -31.64 -13.32 -24.97
C LEU A 387 -32.65 -12.21 -25.29
N PHE A 388 -33.40 -12.35 -26.40
CA PHE A 388 -34.43 -11.41 -26.84
C PHE A 388 -35.84 -12.02 -26.78
N SER A 389 -36.12 -12.76 -25.71
CA SER A 389 -37.43 -13.38 -25.44
C SER A 389 -38.54 -12.37 -25.14
N ASP A 390 -39.81 -12.81 -25.11
CA ASP A 390 -40.95 -11.98 -24.71
C ASP A 390 -40.82 -11.40 -23.28
N GLU A 391 -40.06 -12.07 -22.40
CA GLU A 391 -39.74 -11.56 -21.05
C GLU A 391 -38.84 -10.31 -21.12
N ALA A 392 -37.94 -10.23 -22.11
CA ALA A 392 -37.10 -9.05 -22.34
C ALA A 392 -37.95 -7.85 -22.77
N ALA A 393 -38.92 -8.05 -23.66
CA ALA A 393 -39.84 -7.00 -24.09
C ALA A 393 -40.71 -6.46 -22.94
N GLY A 394 -41.19 -7.34 -22.05
CA GLY A 394 -41.93 -6.93 -20.85
C GLY A 394 -41.10 -6.02 -19.92
N LYS A 395 -39.81 -6.32 -19.73
CA LYS A 395 -38.91 -5.49 -18.91
C LYS A 395 -38.62 -4.15 -19.57
N GLU A 396 -38.42 -4.10 -20.89
CA GLU A 396 -38.20 -2.85 -21.62
C GLU A 396 -39.37 -1.87 -21.40
N VAL A 397 -40.62 -2.35 -21.45
CA VAL A 397 -41.82 -1.52 -21.19
C VAL A 397 -41.83 -0.92 -19.77
N LEU A 398 -41.42 -1.70 -18.77
CA LEU A 398 -41.34 -1.21 -17.38
C LEU A 398 -40.27 -0.12 -17.23
N TRP A 399 -39.11 -0.29 -17.88
CA TRP A 399 -38.03 0.69 -17.87
C TRP A 399 -38.39 1.96 -18.65
N ASP A 400 -39.09 1.84 -19.78
CA ASP A 400 -39.59 2.99 -20.54
C ASP A 400 -40.60 3.81 -19.72
N ALA A 401 -41.51 3.11 -19.02
CA ALA A 401 -42.44 3.76 -18.10
C ALA A 401 -41.69 4.48 -16.97
N TYR A 402 -40.68 3.82 -16.40
CA TYR A 402 -39.82 4.40 -15.37
C TYR A 402 -39.10 5.66 -15.87
N PHE A 403 -38.45 5.61 -17.04
CA PHE A 403 -37.75 6.76 -17.60
C PHE A 403 -38.67 7.94 -17.90
N LYS A 404 -39.90 7.66 -18.33
CA LYS A 404 -40.91 8.70 -18.58
C LYS A 404 -41.33 9.42 -17.30
N GLU A 405 -41.42 8.71 -16.18
CA GLU A 405 -41.90 9.23 -14.90
C GLU A 405 -40.77 9.82 -14.03
N TYR A 406 -39.61 9.16 -13.98
CA TYR A 406 -38.48 9.47 -13.10
C TYR A 406 -37.25 10.06 -13.84
N GLY A 407 -37.34 10.27 -15.16
CA GLY A 407 -36.23 10.74 -15.99
C GLY A 407 -35.25 9.62 -16.34
N SER A 408 -34.25 9.94 -17.18
CA SER A 408 -33.27 8.98 -17.68
C SER A 408 -31.82 9.48 -17.55
N GLY A 409 -30.86 8.57 -17.74
CA GLY A 409 -29.43 8.88 -17.63
C GLY A 409 -29.00 9.27 -16.22
N VAL A 410 -27.93 10.06 -16.11
CA VAL A 410 -27.32 10.41 -14.80
C VAL A 410 -28.27 11.22 -13.92
N CYS A 411 -29.11 12.05 -14.53
CA CYS A 411 -30.06 12.94 -13.84
C CYS A 411 -31.39 12.25 -13.44
N MET A 412 -31.52 10.94 -13.60
CA MET A 412 -32.73 10.22 -13.16
C MET A 412 -32.90 10.28 -11.64
N TYR A 413 -34.15 10.39 -11.17
CA TYR A 413 -34.47 10.30 -9.74
C TYR A 413 -34.27 8.86 -9.28
N ARG A 414 -33.32 8.61 -8.39
CA ARG A 414 -33.08 7.27 -7.83
C ARG A 414 -34.03 7.02 -6.67
N THR A 415 -34.98 6.10 -6.86
CA THR A 415 -36.08 5.82 -5.92
C THR A 415 -36.13 4.35 -5.50
N PRO A 416 -36.97 3.96 -4.51
CA PRO A 416 -37.19 2.55 -4.21
C PRO A 416 -37.67 1.72 -5.40
N GLU A 417 -38.40 2.33 -6.34
CA GLU A 417 -38.82 1.66 -7.57
C GLU A 417 -37.64 1.34 -8.50
N LEU A 418 -36.60 2.20 -8.56
CA LEU A 418 -35.35 1.87 -9.27
C LEU A 418 -34.72 0.61 -8.67
N ARG A 419 -34.60 0.54 -7.34
CA ARG A 419 -34.05 -0.63 -6.66
C ARG A 419 -34.84 -1.88 -7.02
N ARG A 420 -36.17 -1.79 -7.02
CA ARG A 420 -37.05 -2.91 -7.39
C ARG A 420 -36.77 -3.37 -8.81
N LEU A 421 -36.75 -2.47 -9.79
CA LEU A 421 -36.48 -2.81 -11.19
C LEU A 421 -35.10 -3.43 -11.39
N VAL A 422 -34.07 -2.94 -10.69
CA VAL A 422 -32.73 -3.55 -10.70
C VAL A 422 -32.77 -4.99 -10.16
N TYR A 423 -33.52 -5.25 -9.09
CA TYR A 423 -33.64 -6.60 -8.51
C TYR A 423 -34.52 -7.55 -9.33
N GLU A 424 -35.45 -7.01 -10.13
CA GLU A 424 -36.19 -7.75 -11.16
C GLU A 424 -35.33 -8.06 -12.40
N GLY A 425 -34.12 -7.49 -12.47
CA GLY A 425 -33.12 -7.71 -13.52
C GLY A 425 -33.23 -6.72 -14.68
N LEU A 426 -32.08 -6.29 -15.21
CA LEU A 426 -32.04 -5.29 -16.27
C LEU A 426 -32.35 -5.91 -17.65
N PRO A 427 -33.06 -5.18 -18.55
CA PRO A 427 -33.18 -5.53 -19.95
C PRO A 427 -31.81 -5.64 -20.61
N GLU A 428 -31.61 -6.68 -21.42
CA GLU A 428 -30.36 -7.00 -22.11
C GLU A 428 -29.76 -5.77 -22.82
N ARG A 429 -30.60 -5.05 -23.59
CA ARG A 429 -30.21 -3.88 -24.39
C ARG A 429 -29.85 -2.65 -23.57
N LEU A 430 -30.35 -2.54 -22.35
CA LEU A 430 -30.12 -1.38 -21.49
C LEU A 430 -28.98 -1.60 -20.50
N ARG A 431 -28.44 -2.82 -20.36
CA ARG A 431 -27.39 -3.13 -19.37
C ARG A 431 -26.18 -2.21 -19.48
N GLY A 432 -25.59 -2.07 -20.66
CA GLY A 432 -24.39 -1.22 -20.82
C GLY A 432 -24.62 0.22 -20.35
N GLN A 433 -25.70 0.84 -20.82
CA GLN A 433 -26.07 2.20 -20.43
C GLN A 433 -26.37 2.33 -18.92
N LEU A 434 -27.12 1.38 -18.36
CA LEU A 434 -27.49 1.41 -16.95
C LEU A 434 -26.31 1.10 -16.04
N TRP A 435 -25.44 0.16 -16.38
CA TRP A 435 -24.20 -0.10 -15.64
C TRP A 435 -23.31 1.14 -15.61
N MET A 436 -23.13 1.84 -16.75
CA MET A 436 -22.39 3.11 -16.81
C MET A 436 -23.00 4.18 -15.89
N THR A 437 -24.33 4.28 -15.87
CA THR A 437 -25.07 5.29 -15.10
C THR A 437 -25.09 5.00 -13.59
N LEU A 438 -25.40 3.75 -13.22
CA LEU A 438 -25.55 3.32 -11.82
C LEU A 438 -24.20 3.26 -11.10
N SER A 439 -23.18 2.76 -11.79
CA SER A 439 -21.81 2.72 -11.26
C SER A 439 -21.19 4.11 -11.14
N GLY A 440 -21.65 5.10 -11.90
CA GLY A 440 -21.03 6.43 -12.00
C GLY A 440 -19.90 6.53 -13.05
N ALA A 441 -19.55 5.43 -13.73
CA ALA A 441 -18.51 5.42 -14.78
C ALA A 441 -18.83 6.38 -15.95
N ALA A 442 -20.11 6.62 -16.23
CA ALA A 442 -20.54 7.63 -17.22
C ALA A 442 -19.98 9.03 -16.92
N ASN A 443 -19.80 9.37 -15.64
CA ASN A 443 -19.26 10.66 -15.24
C ASN A 443 -17.75 10.77 -15.44
N GLU A 444 -17.02 9.66 -15.24
CA GLU A 444 -15.57 9.58 -15.44
C GLU A 444 -15.23 9.62 -16.94
N LEU A 445 -15.97 8.86 -17.75
CA LEU A 445 -15.87 8.91 -19.22
C LEU A 445 -16.07 10.33 -19.75
N ALA A 446 -17.12 11.02 -19.29
CA ALA A 446 -17.40 12.38 -19.72
C ALA A 446 -16.37 13.41 -19.24
N ALA A 447 -15.62 13.12 -18.17
CA ALA A 447 -14.55 13.97 -17.66
C ALA A 447 -13.20 13.75 -18.40
N GLY A 448 -13.01 12.58 -19.02
CA GLY A 448 -11.79 12.20 -19.73
C GLY A 448 -11.98 11.88 -21.22
N PRO A 449 -12.53 12.81 -22.05
CA PRO A 449 -12.74 12.54 -23.46
C PRO A 449 -11.41 12.25 -24.19
N GLY A 450 -11.34 11.12 -24.91
CA GLY A 450 -10.15 10.70 -25.65
C GLY A 450 -9.04 10.08 -24.80
N TYR A 451 -9.20 9.99 -23.48
CA TYR A 451 -8.20 9.45 -22.56
C TYR A 451 -7.90 7.97 -22.82
N TYR A 452 -8.93 7.15 -23.07
CA TYR A 452 -8.75 5.74 -23.38
C TYR A 452 -7.90 5.53 -24.66
N GLY A 453 -8.19 6.27 -25.73
CA GLY A 453 -7.43 6.20 -26.98
C GLY A 453 -5.94 6.51 -26.77
N GLN A 454 -5.63 7.55 -25.99
CA GLN A 454 -4.25 7.90 -25.64
C GLN A 454 -3.53 6.77 -24.89
N LEU A 455 -4.22 6.08 -23.98
CA LEU A 455 -3.64 4.95 -23.25
C LEU A 455 -3.38 3.75 -24.16
N VAL A 456 -4.31 3.45 -25.08
CA VAL A 456 -4.11 2.38 -26.07
C VAL A 456 -2.90 2.70 -26.94
N GLU A 457 -2.81 3.90 -27.53
CA GLU A 457 -1.66 4.34 -28.31
C GLU A 457 -0.34 4.25 -27.51
N ALA A 458 -0.36 4.67 -26.25
CA ALA A 458 0.81 4.61 -25.38
C ALA A 458 1.25 3.18 -25.03
N THR A 459 0.41 2.16 -25.24
CA THR A 459 0.70 0.77 -24.86
C THR A 459 0.94 -0.17 -26.03
N VAL A 460 0.54 0.21 -27.25
CA VAL A 460 0.80 -0.58 -28.47
C VAL A 460 2.29 -0.88 -28.61
N GLY A 461 2.62 -2.16 -28.83
CA GLY A 461 3.99 -2.64 -29.08
C GLY A 461 4.91 -2.66 -27.85
N ARG A 462 4.42 -2.32 -26.65
CA ARG A 462 5.20 -2.43 -25.41
C ARG A 462 5.06 -3.82 -24.80
N SER A 463 6.18 -4.51 -24.59
CA SER A 463 6.22 -5.72 -23.78
C SER A 463 6.64 -5.40 -22.34
N SER A 464 5.97 -6.07 -21.41
CA SER A 464 6.22 -6.04 -19.98
C SER A 464 5.76 -7.36 -19.38
N PHE A 465 6.21 -7.67 -18.17
CA PHE A 465 5.70 -8.83 -17.44
C PHE A 465 4.15 -8.83 -17.35
N VAL A 466 3.56 -7.67 -17.11
CA VAL A 466 2.10 -7.51 -17.00
C VAL A 466 1.40 -7.82 -18.33
N THR A 467 1.95 -7.39 -19.47
CA THR A 467 1.36 -7.71 -20.78
C THR A 467 1.47 -9.19 -21.10
N GLU A 468 2.55 -9.87 -20.71
CA GLU A 468 2.69 -11.33 -20.89
C GLU A 468 1.68 -12.11 -20.03
N GLU A 469 1.43 -11.67 -18.79
CA GLU A 469 0.38 -12.25 -17.95
C GLU A 469 -1.01 -12.06 -18.54
N ILE A 470 -1.28 -10.89 -19.12
CA ILE A 470 -2.52 -10.63 -19.85
C ILE A 470 -2.63 -11.61 -21.01
N GLU A 471 -1.62 -11.72 -21.89
CA GLU A 471 -1.65 -12.62 -23.06
C GLU A 471 -1.98 -14.07 -22.70
N ARG A 472 -1.35 -14.60 -21.65
CA ARG A 472 -1.61 -15.96 -21.16
C ARG A 472 -3.06 -16.17 -20.71
N ASP A 473 -3.71 -15.09 -20.26
CA ASP A 473 -5.04 -15.12 -19.67
C ASP A 473 -6.17 -14.86 -20.67
N LEU A 474 -5.88 -14.24 -21.82
CA LEU A 474 -6.88 -13.86 -22.81
C LEU A 474 -7.72 -15.06 -23.26
N HIS A 475 -7.07 -16.14 -23.73
CA HIS A 475 -7.75 -17.31 -24.31
C HIS A 475 -8.51 -18.19 -23.29
N ARG A 476 -8.31 -17.96 -21.99
CA ARG A 476 -9.08 -18.63 -20.93
C ARG A 476 -10.24 -17.77 -20.41
N SER A 477 -10.55 -16.64 -21.05
CA SER A 477 -11.60 -15.70 -20.62
C SER A 477 -12.92 -16.02 -21.32
N LEU A 478 -13.92 -16.52 -20.58
CA LEU A 478 -15.20 -16.98 -21.14
C LEU A 478 -15.02 -17.86 -22.39
N PRO A 479 -14.29 -18.99 -22.30
CA PRO A 479 -13.92 -19.79 -23.46
C PRO A 479 -15.12 -20.37 -24.23
N GLU A 480 -16.28 -20.49 -23.61
CA GLU A 480 -17.49 -20.99 -24.29
C GLU A 480 -18.16 -19.93 -25.17
N HIS A 481 -17.83 -18.63 -25.00
CA HIS A 481 -18.53 -17.55 -25.71
C HIS A 481 -17.84 -17.21 -27.06
N PRO A 482 -18.58 -17.20 -28.19
CA PRO A 482 -18.01 -16.99 -29.53
C PRO A 482 -17.17 -15.72 -29.71
N ALA A 483 -17.54 -14.64 -29.02
CA ALA A 483 -16.78 -13.39 -29.06
C ALA A 483 -15.31 -13.56 -28.65
N PHE A 484 -15.01 -14.42 -27.68
CA PHE A 484 -13.65 -14.68 -27.19
C PHE A 484 -12.99 -15.91 -27.83
N GLN A 485 -13.64 -16.47 -28.86
CA GLN A 485 -13.03 -17.38 -29.82
C GLN A 485 -12.67 -16.67 -31.13
N SER A 486 -12.81 -15.34 -31.16
CA SER A 486 -12.48 -14.48 -32.29
C SER A 486 -11.38 -13.49 -31.92
N GLU A 487 -10.52 -13.15 -32.89
CA GLU A 487 -9.49 -12.13 -32.70
C GLU A 487 -10.09 -10.78 -32.33
N LEU A 488 -11.28 -10.42 -32.83
CA LEU A 488 -11.96 -9.17 -32.50
C LEU A 488 -12.20 -9.00 -31.00
N GLY A 489 -12.76 -10.01 -30.34
CA GLY A 489 -13.04 -9.96 -28.90
C GLY A 489 -11.76 -10.07 -28.06
N ILE A 490 -10.82 -10.92 -28.48
CA ILE A 490 -9.52 -11.08 -27.81
C ILE A 490 -8.69 -9.79 -27.87
N ASP A 491 -8.67 -9.12 -29.02
CA ASP A 491 -7.98 -7.84 -29.22
C ASP A 491 -8.61 -6.71 -28.40
N ALA A 492 -9.95 -6.64 -28.33
CA ALA A 492 -10.63 -5.67 -27.49
C ALA A 492 -10.31 -5.89 -26.00
N LEU A 493 -10.33 -7.16 -25.55
CA LEU A 493 -9.97 -7.54 -24.18
C LEU A 493 -8.52 -7.17 -23.85
N ARG A 494 -7.58 -7.47 -24.75
CA ARG A 494 -6.17 -7.10 -24.66
C ARG A 494 -6.02 -5.59 -24.48
N ARG A 495 -6.60 -4.78 -25.38
CA ARG A 495 -6.50 -3.32 -25.32
C ARG A 495 -7.05 -2.75 -24.01
N VAL A 496 -8.22 -3.20 -23.56
CA VAL A 496 -8.83 -2.71 -22.30
C VAL A 496 -7.94 -3.05 -21.09
N LEU A 497 -7.50 -4.30 -20.96
CA LEU A 497 -6.68 -4.74 -19.82
C LEU A 497 -5.31 -4.06 -19.81
N THR A 498 -4.65 -3.94 -20.96
CA THR A 498 -3.35 -3.28 -21.07
C THR A 498 -3.46 -1.77 -20.82
N ALA A 499 -4.48 -1.11 -21.37
CA ALA A 499 -4.73 0.31 -21.11
C ALA A 499 -4.98 0.57 -19.62
N TYR A 500 -5.74 -0.30 -18.94
CA TYR A 500 -5.96 -0.19 -17.50
C TYR A 500 -4.67 -0.40 -16.70
N ALA A 501 -3.91 -1.45 -17.01
CA ALA A 501 -2.63 -1.72 -16.33
C ALA A 501 -1.64 -0.55 -16.49
N HIS A 502 -1.68 0.15 -17.63
CA HIS A 502 -0.88 1.35 -17.85
C HIS A 502 -1.42 2.57 -17.08
N ARG A 503 -2.74 2.75 -17.03
CA ARG A 503 -3.41 3.83 -16.29
C ARG A 503 -3.03 3.80 -14.81
N ASN A 504 -3.09 2.63 -14.19
CA ASN A 504 -2.86 2.50 -12.75
C ASN A 504 -1.82 1.40 -12.45
N PRO A 505 -0.52 1.72 -12.58
CA PRO A 505 0.55 0.74 -12.37
C PRO A 505 0.63 0.18 -10.94
N ASN A 506 0.01 0.86 -9.96
CA ASN A 506 -0.04 0.37 -8.57
C ASN A 506 -0.98 -0.83 -8.43
N ILE A 507 -2.03 -0.89 -9.24
CA ILE A 507 -2.94 -2.03 -9.33
C ILE A 507 -2.39 -3.01 -10.37
N GLY A 508 -2.04 -2.50 -11.55
CA GLY A 508 -1.53 -3.30 -12.67
C GLY A 508 -2.62 -4.22 -13.24
N TYR A 509 -2.26 -5.49 -13.42
CA TYR A 509 -3.19 -6.55 -13.80
C TYR A 509 -3.27 -7.59 -12.69
N CYS A 510 -4.48 -8.04 -12.37
CA CYS A 510 -4.74 -9.12 -11.44
C CYS A 510 -5.59 -10.18 -12.15
N GLN A 511 -5.16 -11.43 -12.04
CA GLN A 511 -5.93 -12.56 -12.54
C GLN A 511 -7.35 -12.52 -11.93
N ALA A 512 -8.36 -12.73 -12.79
CA ALA A 512 -9.80 -12.47 -12.60
C ALA A 512 -10.29 -11.21 -13.32
N MET A 513 -9.44 -10.20 -13.55
CA MET A 513 -9.84 -9.01 -14.31
C MET A 513 -10.23 -9.37 -15.75
N ASN A 514 -9.57 -10.36 -16.35
CA ASN A 514 -9.91 -10.86 -17.69
C ASN A 514 -11.33 -11.41 -17.78
N ILE A 515 -11.79 -12.15 -16.75
CA ILE A 515 -13.14 -12.70 -16.69
C ILE A 515 -14.17 -11.56 -16.56
N VAL A 516 -13.94 -10.63 -15.63
CA VAL A 516 -14.85 -9.48 -15.42
C VAL A 516 -14.93 -8.63 -16.69
N THR A 517 -13.78 -8.25 -17.25
CA THR A 517 -13.69 -7.38 -18.43
C THR A 517 -14.33 -8.01 -19.66
N SER A 518 -14.19 -9.32 -19.83
CA SER A 518 -14.85 -10.06 -20.91
C SER A 518 -16.36 -9.91 -20.85
N VAL A 519 -16.97 -10.02 -19.67
CA VAL A 519 -18.42 -9.79 -19.51
C VAL A 519 -18.80 -8.34 -19.76
N LEU A 520 -17.98 -7.37 -19.34
CA LEU A 520 -18.24 -5.94 -19.64
C LEU A 520 -18.27 -5.67 -21.14
N LEU A 521 -17.32 -6.24 -21.90
CA LEU A 521 -17.23 -6.12 -23.36
C LEU A 521 -18.41 -6.75 -24.11
N LEU A 522 -19.13 -7.69 -23.48
CA LEU A 522 -20.37 -8.23 -24.09
C LEU A 522 -21.46 -7.17 -24.17
N TYR A 523 -21.62 -6.31 -23.14
CA TYR A 523 -22.76 -5.39 -23.00
C TYR A 523 -22.42 -3.92 -23.23
N CYS A 524 -21.15 -3.55 -23.19
CA CYS A 524 -20.68 -2.18 -23.34
C CYS A 524 -19.74 -2.08 -24.54
N ASN A 525 -19.60 -0.87 -25.11
CA ASN A 525 -18.52 -0.66 -26.07
C ASN A 525 -17.16 -0.72 -25.36
N GLU A 526 -16.08 -0.83 -26.14
CA GLU A 526 -14.73 -1.03 -25.65
C GLU A 526 -14.26 0.03 -24.63
N GLU A 527 -14.57 1.31 -24.87
CA GLU A 527 -14.19 2.41 -23.98
C GLU A 527 -15.06 2.45 -22.71
N GLU A 528 -16.35 2.17 -22.82
CA GLU A 528 -17.25 2.03 -21.67
C GLU A 528 -16.82 0.88 -20.76
N ALA A 529 -16.43 -0.27 -21.32
CA ALA A 529 -15.92 -1.41 -20.57
C ALA A 529 -14.65 -1.04 -19.78
N PHE A 530 -13.75 -0.23 -20.37
CA PHE A 530 -12.58 0.31 -19.67
C PHE A 530 -12.97 1.19 -18.47
N TRP A 531 -13.94 2.08 -18.61
CA TRP A 531 -14.38 2.95 -17.50
C TRP A 531 -15.14 2.19 -16.41
N LEU A 532 -15.91 1.16 -16.77
CA LEU A 532 -16.49 0.25 -15.78
C LEU A 532 -15.43 -0.54 -15.02
N LEU A 533 -14.38 -1.01 -15.71
CA LEU A 533 -13.24 -1.66 -15.06
C LEU A 533 -12.54 -0.70 -14.09
N CYS A 534 -12.34 0.57 -14.48
CA CYS A 534 -11.83 1.60 -13.57
C CYS A 534 -12.71 1.76 -12.33
N ALA A 535 -14.04 1.87 -12.51
CA ALA A 535 -14.97 2.00 -11.40
C ALA A 535 -14.92 0.77 -10.46
N ILE A 536 -14.81 -0.44 -11.01
CA ILE A 536 -14.69 -1.69 -10.23
C ILE A 536 -13.42 -1.66 -9.38
N CYS A 537 -12.27 -1.47 -10.02
CA CYS A 537 -10.98 -1.64 -9.36
C CYS A 537 -10.59 -0.48 -8.43
N GLU A 538 -11.01 0.75 -8.75
CA GLU A 538 -10.59 1.96 -8.02
C GLU A 538 -11.61 2.41 -6.97
N ARG A 539 -12.91 2.06 -7.11
CA ARG A 539 -13.98 2.61 -6.26
C ARG A 539 -14.92 1.57 -5.65
N LEU A 540 -15.42 0.61 -6.42
CA LEU A 540 -16.40 -0.37 -5.92
C LEU A 540 -15.74 -1.48 -5.10
N LEU A 541 -14.53 -1.91 -5.50
CA LEU A 541 -13.72 -2.95 -4.86
C LEU A 541 -12.26 -2.47 -4.70
N PRO A 542 -12.01 -1.41 -3.90
CA PRO A 542 -10.66 -0.87 -3.73
C PRO A 542 -9.72 -1.92 -3.13
N ASP A 543 -8.49 -1.96 -3.62
CA ASP A 543 -7.43 -2.91 -3.23
C ASP A 543 -7.70 -4.40 -3.51
N TYR A 544 -8.80 -4.76 -4.18
CA TYR A 544 -9.07 -6.16 -4.55
C TYR A 544 -8.08 -6.68 -5.59
N TYR A 545 -7.84 -5.88 -6.63
CA TYR A 545 -7.11 -6.29 -7.83
C TYR A 545 -5.65 -5.85 -7.84
N ASN A 546 -5.08 -5.48 -6.68
CA ASN A 546 -3.65 -5.25 -6.61
C ASN A 546 -2.87 -6.58 -6.50
N CYS A 547 -1.56 -6.55 -6.73
CA CYS A 547 -0.70 -7.74 -6.69
C CYS A 547 -0.75 -8.55 -5.39
N ARG A 548 -1.20 -7.96 -4.28
CA ARG A 548 -1.30 -8.62 -2.97
C ARG A 548 -2.75 -8.93 -2.56
N VAL A 549 -3.73 -8.63 -3.42
CA VAL A 549 -5.18 -8.79 -3.21
C VAL A 549 -5.64 -8.36 -1.81
N VAL A 550 -5.07 -7.27 -1.28
CA VAL A 550 -5.22 -6.88 0.13
C VAL A 550 -6.68 -6.64 0.48
N GLY A 551 -7.43 -5.97 -0.41
CA GLY A 551 -8.85 -5.69 -0.22
C GLY A 551 -9.69 -6.96 -0.12
N ALA A 552 -9.41 -7.96 -0.98
CA ALA A 552 -10.13 -9.23 -0.97
C ALA A 552 -9.86 -10.02 0.33
N LEU A 553 -8.61 -10.01 0.82
CA LEU A 553 -8.26 -10.66 2.09
C LEU A 553 -8.84 -9.93 3.31
N VAL A 554 -8.96 -8.60 3.25
CA VAL A 554 -9.71 -7.83 4.25
C VAL A 554 -11.18 -8.25 4.23
N ASP A 555 -11.78 -8.33 3.06
CA ASP A 555 -13.19 -8.69 2.92
C ASP A 555 -13.47 -10.16 3.22
N GLN A 556 -12.49 -11.05 3.11
CA GLN A 556 -12.55 -12.38 3.70
C GLN A 556 -12.72 -12.31 5.24
N GLN A 557 -11.99 -11.43 5.93
CA GLN A 557 -12.15 -11.26 7.38
C GLN A 557 -13.48 -10.58 7.73
N VAL A 558 -13.94 -9.63 6.90
CA VAL A 558 -15.29 -9.07 7.03
C VAL A 558 -16.35 -10.16 6.92
N LEU A 559 -16.22 -11.06 5.93
CA LEU A 559 -17.13 -12.20 5.76
C LEU A 559 -17.07 -13.13 6.98
N CYS A 560 -15.87 -13.45 7.49
CA CYS A 560 -15.72 -14.25 8.71
C CYS A 560 -16.46 -13.61 9.88
N GLN A 561 -16.31 -12.30 10.10
CA GLN A 561 -17.00 -11.60 11.18
C GLN A 561 -18.52 -11.63 10.99
N LEU A 562 -19.02 -11.32 9.79
CA LEU A 562 -20.46 -11.33 9.51
C LEU A 562 -21.07 -12.74 9.63
N LEU A 563 -20.34 -13.77 9.19
CA LEU A 563 -20.75 -15.16 9.37
C LEU A 563 -20.69 -15.57 10.84
N GLY A 564 -19.71 -15.08 11.59
CA GLY A 564 -19.62 -15.27 13.04
C GLY A 564 -20.79 -14.64 13.80
N ASP A 565 -21.23 -13.45 13.37
CA ASP A 565 -22.43 -12.80 13.90
C ASP A 565 -23.71 -13.61 13.58
N ALA A 566 -23.79 -14.24 12.41
CA ALA A 566 -24.97 -14.98 11.94
C ALA A 566 -25.04 -16.44 12.44
N SER A 567 -23.97 -17.21 12.27
CA SER A 567 -23.79 -18.57 12.79
C SER A 567 -22.33 -18.82 13.21
N PRO A 568 -22.01 -18.63 14.51
CA PRO A 568 -20.67 -18.88 15.06
C PRO A 568 -20.22 -20.34 14.88
N LYS A 569 -21.17 -21.29 14.94
CA LYS A 569 -20.90 -22.72 14.79
C LYS A 569 -20.42 -23.04 13.38
N LEU A 570 -21.11 -22.50 12.37
CA LEU A 570 -20.75 -22.68 10.97
C LEU A 570 -19.40 -22.06 10.66
N LEU A 571 -19.15 -20.82 11.12
CA LEU A 571 -17.84 -20.18 10.95
C LEU A 571 -16.71 -21.04 11.51
N LYS A 572 -16.85 -21.54 12.74
CA LYS A 572 -15.82 -22.36 13.38
C LYS A 572 -15.51 -23.61 12.55
N HIS A 573 -16.54 -24.30 12.06
CA HIS A 573 -16.40 -25.49 11.25
C HIS A 573 -15.75 -25.21 9.90
N LEU A 574 -16.25 -24.22 9.15
CA LEU A 574 -15.70 -23.84 7.84
C LEU A 574 -14.27 -23.28 7.92
N SER A 575 -13.91 -22.64 9.03
CA SER A 575 -12.54 -22.16 9.27
C SER A 575 -11.57 -23.32 9.50
N GLN A 576 -12.01 -24.39 10.18
CA GLN A 576 -11.20 -25.61 10.36
C GLN A 576 -10.96 -26.34 9.04
N LEU A 577 -11.95 -26.31 8.14
CA LEU A 577 -11.85 -26.86 6.78
C LEU A 577 -11.22 -25.90 5.77
N ASN A 578 -10.85 -24.67 6.18
CA ASN A 578 -10.33 -23.61 5.30
C ASN A 578 -11.23 -23.21 4.11
N VAL A 579 -12.53 -23.54 4.15
CA VAL A 579 -13.46 -23.30 3.04
C VAL A 579 -13.71 -21.80 2.82
N VAL A 580 -13.76 -21.01 3.90
CA VAL A 580 -14.02 -19.55 3.81
C VAL A 580 -12.95 -18.83 2.99
N SER A 581 -11.69 -19.24 3.12
CA SER A 581 -10.57 -18.68 2.35
C SER A 581 -10.69 -19.00 0.86
N MET A 582 -11.04 -20.25 0.53
CA MET A 582 -11.19 -20.69 -0.87
C MET A 582 -12.34 -19.97 -1.58
N ILE A 583 -13.50 -19.87 -0.94
CA ILE A 583 -14.69 -19.28 -1.57
C ILE A 583 -14.60 -17.76 -1.68
N SER A 584 -14.04 -17.07 -0.68
CA SER A 584 -14.00 -15.60 -0.68
C SER A 584 -13.14 -15.07 -1.81
N LEU A 585 -11.94 -15.64 -2.03
CA LEU A 585 -11.08 -15.23 -3.14
C LEU A 585 -11.71 -15.54 -4.50
N SER A 586 -12.25 -16.74 -4.70
CA SER A 586 -12.85 -17.14 -5.98
C SER A 586 -14.12 -16.35 -6.31
N TRP A 587 -15.06 -16.23 -5.36
CA TRP A 587 -16.36 -15.61 -5.61
C TRP A 587 -16.27 -14.09 -5.66
N PHE A 588 -15.43 -13.47 -4.82
CA PHE A 588 -15.39 -12.01 -4.70
C PHE A 588 -14.58 -11.36 -5.83
N LEU A 589 -13.46 -11.97 -6.25
CA LEU A 589 -12.62 -11.42 -7.32
C LEU A 589 -13.30 -11.44 -8.69
N THR A 590 -14.16 -12.42 -8.95
CA THR A 590 -14.90 -12.54 -10.22
C THR A 590 -16.35 -12.08 -10.11
N ILE A 591 -16.81 -11.62 -8.94
CA ILE A 591 -18.21 -11.24 -8.70
C ILE A 591 -19.14 -12.41 -9.11
N PHE A 592 -18.78 -13.62 -8.69
CA PHE A 592 -19.43 -14.91 -9.01
C PHE A 592 -19.40 -15.37 -10.48
N LEU A 593 -18.82 -14.60 -11.41
CA LEU A 593 -18.79 -14.94 -12.83
C LEU A 593 -18.09 -16.27 -13.16
N SER A 594 -17.16 -16.71 -12.31
CA SER A 594 -16.44 -17.98 -12.52
C SER A 594 -17.16 -19.20 -11.97
N VAL A 595 -18.24 -19.04 -11.20
CA VAL A 595 -18.89 -20.13 -10.46
C VAL A 595 -20.39 -20.26 -10.70
N ILE A 596 -21.01 -19.24 -11.29
CA ILE A 596 -22.42 -19.23 -11.73
C ILE A 596 -22.42 -19.03 -13.25
N PRO A 597 -23.30 -19.71 -14.01
CA PRO A 597 -23.45 -19.48 -15.45
C PRO A 597 -23.62 -18.00 -15.77
N PHE A 598 -22.89 -17.49 -16.78
CA PHE A 598 -22.78 -16.04 -16.99
C PHE A 598 -24.14 -15.37 -17.23
N THR A 599 -25.07 -16.05 -17.93
CA THR A 599 -26.44 -15.58 -18.21
C THR A 599 -27.24 -15.28 -16.94
N SER A 600 -26.94 -15.95 -15.83
CA SER A 600 -27.55 -15.73 -14.53
C SER A 600 -26.69 -14.83 -13.63
N ALA A 601 -25.37 -14.95 -13.73
CA ALA A 601 -24.42 -14.15 -12.97
C ALA A 601 -24.50 -12.65 -13.31
N VAL A 602 -24.88 -12.27 -14.54
CA VAL A 602 -25.08 -10.86 -14.92
C VAL A 602 -26.15 -10.15 -14.09
N ASN A 603 -27.14 -10.87 -13.53
CA ASN A 603 -28.10 -10.26 -12.61
C ASN A 603 -27.50 -9.92 -11.24
N ILE A 604 -26.41 -10.58 -10.84
CA ILE A 604 -25.62 -10.18 -9.67
C ILE A 604 -24.85 -8.88 -10.01
N LEU A 605 -24.29 -8.77 -11.22
CA LEU A 605 -23.63 -7.55 -11.70
C LEU A 605 -24.59 -6.36 -11.77
N ASP A 606 -25.81 -6.55 -12.26
CA ASP A 606 -26.87 -5.54 -12.25
C ASP A 606 -27.03 -4.93 -10.84
N CYS A 607 -27.15 -5.79 -9.83
CA CYS A 607 -27.31 -5.38 -8.45
C CYS A 607 -26.02 -4.80 -7.85
N PHE A 608 -24.86 -5.33 -8.24
CA PHE A 608 -23.55 -4.88 -7.77
C PHE A 608 -23.23 -3.45 -8.25
N PHE A 609 -23.51 -3.11 -9.51
CA PHE A 609 -23.31 -1.75 -10.01
C PHE A 609 -24.25 -0.72 -9.36
N TYR A 610 -25.37 -1.18 -8.78
CA TYR A 610 -26.29 -0.33 -8.03
C TYR A 610 -25.96 -0.23 -6.54
N GLU A 611 -25.74 -1.36 -5.86
CA GLU A 611 -25.59 -1.43 -4.39
C GLU A 611 -24.14 -1.51 -3.90
N GLY A 612 -23.20 -1.77 -4.80
CA GLY A 612 -21.78 -1.97 -4.51
C GLY A 612 -21.48 -3.33 -3.87
N ALA A 613 -20.35 -3.39 -3.15
CA ALA A 613 -19.82 -4.62 -2.58
C ALA A 613 -20.77 -5.34 -1.59
N ARG A 614 -21.73 -4.64 -0.96
CA ARG A 614 -22.65 -5.27 0.00
C ARG A 614 -23.43 -6.45 -0.58
N VAL A 615 -23.77 -6.41 -1.87
CA VAL A 615 -24.57 -7.46 -2.49
C VAL A 615 -23.80 -8.78 -2.51
N ILE A 616 -22.47 -8.72 -2.69
CA ILE A 616 -21.59 -9.88 -2.68
C ILE A 616 -21.65 -10.56 -1.31
N PHE A 617 -21.49 -9.77 -0.23
CA PHE A 617 -21.59 -10.29 1.14
C PHE A 617 -22.97 -10.88 1.45
N GLN A 618 -24.04 -10.18 1.05
CA GLN A 618 -25.40 -10.64 1.31
C GLN A 618 -25.69 -11.98 0.62
N ILE A 619 -25.32 -12.11 -0.66
CA ILE A 619 -25.48 -13.36 -1.41
C ILE A 619 -24.65 -14.49 -0.79
N THR A 620 -23.38 -14.24 -0.44
CA THR A 620 -22.51 -15.26 0.17
C THR A 620 -23.04 -15.74 1.51
N LEU A 621 -23.44 -14.83 2.40
CA LEU A 621 -24.01 -15.18 3.70
C LEU A 621 -25.31 -15.98 3.54
N GLU A 622 -26.18 -15.58 2.61
CA GLU A 622 -27.42 -16.29 2.34
C GLU A 622 -27.17 -17.72 1.81
N LEU A 623 -26.20 -17.90 0.90
CA LEU A 623 -25.81 -19.22 0.41
C LEU A 623 -25.27 -20.11 1.54
N LEU A 624 -24.36 -19.59 2.37
CA LEU A 624 -23.76 -20.34 3.47
C LEU A 624 -24.79 -20.73 4.54
N THR A 625 -25.67 -19.81 4.92
CA THR A 625 -26.72 -20.05 5.92
C THR A 625 -27.80 -20.99 5.41
N LYS A 626 -28.21 -20.92 4.13
CA LYS A 626 -29.10 -21.92 3.51
C LYS A 626 -28.50 -23.33 3.55
N ALA A 627 -27.19 -23.43 3.34
CA ALA A 627 -26.44 -24.69 3.31
C ALA A 627 -26.02 -25.20 4.69
N GLU A 628 -26.30 -24.47 5.77
CA GLU A 628 -25.67 -24.65 7.08
C GLU A 628 -25.70 -26.11 7.58
N ARG A 629 -26.86 -26.78 7.46
CA ARG A 629 -27.01 -28.18 7.89
C ARG A 629 -26.11 -29.14 7.12
N GLN A 630 -25.96 -28.92 5.81
CA GLN A 630 -25.15 -29.78 4.95
C GLN A 630 -23.65 -29.49 5.14
N LEU A 631 -23.30 -28.21 5.30
CA LEU A 631 -21.92 -27.79 5.56
C LEU A 631 -21.41 -28.25 6.93
N LEU A 632 -22.24 -28.25 7.96
CA LEU A 632 -21.88 -28.79 9.27
C LEU A 632 -21.70 -30.32 9.26
N ALA A 633 -22.27 -31.01 8.27
CA ALA A 633 -22.10 -32.45 8.09
C ALA A 633 -20.85 -32.81 7.27
N ALA A 634 -20.29 -31.86 6.52
CA ALA A 634 -19.06 -32.04 5.75
C ALA A 634 -17.88 -32.34 6.68
N ARG A 635 -17.05 -33.33 6.33
CA ARG A 635 -15.88 -33.74 7.13
C ARG A 635 -14.59 -33.20 6.55
N GLU A 636 -14.56 -33.05 5.23
CA GLU A 636 -13.42 -32.52 4.48
C GLU A 636 -13.84 -31.25 3.72
N ASP A 637 -12.85 -30.49 3.27
CA ASP A 637 -13.04 -29.32 2.41
C ASP A 637 -13.72 -29.70 1.08
N SER A 638 -13.36 -30.86 0.52
CA SER A 638 -13.96 -31.44 -0.69
C SER A 638 -15.48 -31.61 -0.58
N ASP A 639 -15.99 -32.19 0.51
CA ASP A 639 -17.42 -32.38 0.80
C ASP A 639 -18.17 -31.04 0.84
N ALA A 640 -17.59 -30.06 1.53
CA ALA A 640 -18.15 -28.72 1.65
C ALA A 640 -18.22 -28.05 0.28
N MET A 641 -17.16 -28.15 -0.53
CA MET A 641 -17.13 -27.59 -1.89
C MET A 641 -18.12 -28.27 -2.83
N ILE A 642 -18.31 -29.60 -2.74
CA ILE A 642 -19.37 -30.31 -3.51
C ILE A 642 -20.74 -29.76 -3.17
N THR A 643 -21.03 -29.55 -1.88
CA THR A 643 -22.29 -28.97 -1.40
C THR A 643 -22.51 -27.56 -1.97
N LEU A 644 -21.50 -26.69 -1.86
CA LEU A 644 -21.57 -25.31 -2.34
C LEU A 644 -21.72 -25.25 -3.87
N ASN A 645 -20.93 -26.04 -4.61
CA ASN A 645 -21.03 -26.12 -6.06
C ASN A 645 -22.40 -26.66 -6.50
N GLY A 646 -22.97 -27.61 -5.76
CA GLY A 646 -24.33 -28.08 -5.99
C GLY A 646 -25.38 -26.98 -5.82
N LEU A 647 -25.20 -26.07 -4.86
CA LEU A 647 -26.08 -24.90 -4.70
C LEU A 647 -25.90 -23.87 -5.80
N LEU A 648 -24.66 -23.59 -6.20
CA LEU A 648 -24.35 -22.65 -7.28
C LEU A 648 -24.87 -23.15 -8.64
N LYS A 649 -24.79 -24.46 -8.91
CA LYS A 649 -25.39 -25.08 -10.11
C LYS A 649 -26.92 -24.91 -10.18
N ARG A 650 -27.61 -24.76 -9.05
CA ARG A 650 -29.06 -24.48 -9.01
C ARG A 650 -29.41 -23.02 -9.28
N LEU A 651 -28.40 -22.16 -9.47
CA LEU A 651 -28.54 -20.78 -9.90
C LEU A 651 -28.30 -20.66 -11.42
N ASP A 652 -28.78 -21.66 -12.17
CA ASP A 652 -28.69 -21.78 -13.61
C ASP A 652 -29.61 -20.80 -14.35
N THR A 653 -30.68 -20.34 -13.69
CA THR A 653 -31.67 -19.41 -14.24
C THR A 653 -31.62 -18.02 -13.60
N PRO A 654 -31.86 -16.94 -14.38
CA PRO A 654 -31.98 -15.57 -13.86
C PRO A 654 -32.96 -15.45 -12.69
N ASP A 655 -34.11 -16.13 -12.76
CA ASP A 655 -35.12 -16.15 -11.68
C ASP A 655 -34.62 -16.72 -10.35
N ALA A 656 -33.76 -17.74 -10.39
CA ALA A 656 -33.17 -18.30 -9.18
C ALA A 656 -32.25 -17.28 -8.51
N VAL A 657 -31.44 -16.56 -9.29
CA VAL A 657 -30.57 -15.48 -8.80
C VAL A 657 -31.39 -14.33 -8.24
N ARG A 658 -32.41 -13.84 -8.96
CA ARG A 658 -33.28 -12.75 -8.49
C ARG A 658 -33.94 -13.05 -7.15
N ARG A 659 -34.48 -14.27 -7.00
CA ARG A 659 -35.06 -14.73 -5.72
C ARG A 659 -34.02 -14.76 -4.62
N LEU A 660 -32.81 -15.27 -4.89
CA LEU A 660 -31.72 -15.30 -3.93
C LEU A 660 -31.33 -13.88 -3.47
N VAL A 661 -31.16 -12.94 -4.40
CA VAL A 661 -30.81 -11.54 -4.09
C VAL A 661 -31.90 -10.87 -3.26
N SER A 662 -33.17 -11.05 -3.62
CA SER A 662 -34.31 -10.49 -2.87
C SER A 662 -34.38 -11.05 -1.45
N GLU A 663 -34.24 -12.38 -1.29
CA GLU A 663 -34.21 -13.03 0.02
C GLU A 663 -33.03 -12.56 0.88
N ALA A 664 -31.83 -12.51 0.29
CA ALA A 664 -30.61 -12.07 0.96
C ALA A 664 -30.73 -10.61 1.42
N THR A 665 -31.21 -9.71 0.55
CA THR A 665 -31.33 -8.29 0.88
C THR A 665 -32.35 -8.04 1.99
N ASN A 666 -33.46 -8.79 1.98
CA ASN A 666 -34.49 -8.68 3.01
C ASN A 666 -34.00 -9.20 4.38
N ARG A 667 -33.37 -10.39 4.41
CA ARG A 667 -32.86 -10.99 5.66
C ARG A 667 -31.65 -10.26 6.22
N LEU A 668 -30.77 -9.76 5.36
CA LEU A 668 -29.49 -9.16 5.71
C LEU A 668 -29.49 -7.63 5.51
N SER A 669 -30.64 -6.99 5.72
CA SER A 669 -30.82 -5.53 5.61
C SER A 669 -29.92 -4.72 6.58
N HIS A 670 -29.49 -5.33 7.68
CA HIS A 670 -28.55 -4.76 8.64
C HIS A 670 -27.09 -4.74 8.13
N VAL A 671 -26.77 -5.50 7.08
CA VAL A 671 -25.44 -5.49 6.41
C VAL A 671 -25.42 -4.33 5.41
N THR A 672 -24.96 -3.17 5.87
CA THR A 672 -24.87 -1.94 5.07
C THR A 672 -23.44 -1.71 4.56
N ASN A 673 -23.27 -0.92 3.50
CA ASN A 673 -21.94 -0.49 3.04
C ASN A 673 -21.13 0.19 4.17
N VAL A 674 -21.80 0.98 5.03
CA VAL A 674 -21.17 1.62 6.20
C VAL A 674 -20.63 0.58 7.19
N LYS A 675 -21.41 -0.47 7.50
CA LYS A 675 -20.95 -1.56 8.38
C LYS A 675 -19.74 -2.29 7.76
N ILE A 676 -19.79 -2.56 6.46
CA ILE A 676 -18.69 -3.21 5.72
C ILE A 676 -17.42 -2.35 5.79
N ASP A 677 -17.50 -1.05 5.53
CA ASP A 677 -16.34 -0.17 5.56
C ASP A 677 -15.75 -0.02 6.97
N GLN A 678 -16.57 0.00 8.02
CA GLN A 678 -16.10 -0.05 9.40
C GLN A 678 -15.34 -1.34 9.71
N LEU A 679 -15.86 -2.48 9.23
CA LEU A 679 -15.21 -3.78 9.38
C LEU A 679 -13.90 -3.85 8.58
N ARG A 680 -13.88 -3.32 7.36
CA ARG A 680 -12.66 -3.19 6.53
C ARG A 680 -11.58 -2.45 7.29
N MET A 681 -11.89 -1.28 7.85
CA MET A 681 -10.92 -0.50 8.63
C MET A 681 -10.39 -1.26 9.84
N ARG A 682 -11.26 -2.00 10.55
CA ARG A 682 -10.87 -2.80 11.72
C ARG A 682 -9.89 -3.91 11.37
N HIS A 683 -10.16 -4.66 10.30
CA HIS A 683 -9.37 -5.85 9.94
C HIS A 683 -8.14 -5.52 9.07
N ARG A 684 -8.09 -4.36 8.41
CA ARG A 684 -7.02 -4.00 7.47
C ARG A 684 -5.62 -4.11 8.07
N LEU A 685 -5.39 -3.56 9.26
CA LEU A 685 -4.07 -3.60 9.89
C LEU A 685 -3.60 -5.04 10.15
N GLN A 686 -4.50 -5.88 10.64
CA GLN A 686 -4.21 -7.29 10.94
C GLN A 686 -3.88 -8.06 9.66
N VAL A 687 -4.64 -7.86 8.58
CA VAL A 687 -4.39 -8.51 7.29
C VAL A 687 -3.05 -8.06 6.70
N VAL A 688 -2.76 -6.76 6.71
CA VAL A 688 -1.48 -6.25 6.22
C VAL A 688 -0.33 -6.81 7.05
N GLN A 689 -0.43 -6.82 8.39
CA GLN A 689 0.59 -7.44 9.25
C GLN A 689 0.78 -8.93 8.93
N GLY A 690 -0.31 -9.69 8.77
CA GLY A 690 -0.25 -11.11 8.41
C GLY A 690 0.40 -11.36 7.05
N LEU A 691 0.11 -10.54 6.04
CA LEU A 691 0.79 -10.60 4.75
C LEU A 691 2.29 -10.36 4.88
N GLU A 692 2.69 -9.34 5.64
CA GLU A 692 4.10 -9.02 5.82
C GLU A 692 4.85 -10.06 6.66
N GLU A 693 4.19 -10.68 7.63
CA GLU A 693 4.70 -11.85 8.34
C GLU A 693 4.87 -13.06 7.42
N ASN A 694 3.94 -13.30 6.49
CA ASN A 694 4.04 -14.39 5.53
C ASN A 694 5.20 -14.19 4.55
N VAL A 695 5.38 -12.96 4.03
CA VAL A 695 6.54 -12.60 3.22
C VAL A 695 7.83 -12.84 3.99
N MET A 696 7.89 -12.41 5.26
CA MET A 696 9.03 -12.65 6.13
C MET A 696 9.31 -14.16 6.29
N LYS A 697 8.31 -14.97 6.64
CA LYS A 697 8.46 -16.41 6.85
C LYS A 697 8.92 -17.12 5.57
N ASN A 698 8.38 -16.74 4.41
CA ASN A 698 8.76 -17.31 3.12
C ASN A 698 10.19 -16.89 2.73
N CYS A 699 10.57 -15.64 2.96
CA CYS A 699 11.93 -15.15 2.76
C CYS A 699 12.94 -15.93 3.63
N VAL A 700 12.68 -16.04 4.93
CA VAL A 700 13.53 -16.78 5.86
C VAL A 700 13.59 -18.27 5.48
N ARG A 701 12.48 -18.89 5.07
CA ARG A 701 12.47 -20.27 4.58
C ARG A 701 13.35 -20.43 3.34
N ALA A 702 13.27 -19.51 2.37
CA ALA A 702 14.06 -19.53 1.15
C ALA A 702 15.56 -19.38 1.41
N VAL A 703 15.94 -18.52 2.37
CA VAL A 703 17.34 -18.36 2.82
C VAL A 703 17.84 -19.60 3.57
N ILE A 704 17.00 -20.24 4.38
CA ILE A 704 17.39 -21.47 5.12
C ILE A 704 17.49 -22.68 4.17
N SER A 705 16.63 -22.76 3.15
CA SER A 705 16.61 -23.87 2.19
C SER A 705 17.74 -23.79 1.16
N THR A 706 18.36 -22.62 1.00
CA THR A 706 19.57 -22.52 0.20
C THR A 706 20.71 -23.14 1.02
N ASP A 707 21.41 -24.14 0.48
CA ASP A 707 22.47 -24.95 1.13
C ASP A 707 23.74 -24.15 1.52
N LEU A 708 23.62 -22.86 1.84
CA LEU A 708 24.66 -21.97 2.39
C LEU A 708 24.97 -22.26 3.87
N ARG A 709 24.60 -23.45 4.36
CA ARG A 709 24.72 -23.87 5.77
C ARG A 709 26.14 -23.86 6.36
N PRO A 710 27.25 -24.03 5.62
CA PRO A 710 28.57 -23.94 6.23
C PRO A 710 28.91 -22.51 6.70
N ALA A 711 28.60 -21.49 5.89
CA ALA A 711 28.88 -20.07 6.18
C ALA A 711 27.80 -19.33 6.99
N CYS A 712 26.51 -19.66 6.84
CA CYS A 712 25.42 -18.91 7.46
C CYS A 712 24.84 -19.64 8.69
N GLN A 713 25.53 -19.56 9.84
CA GLN A 713 25.08 -20.15 11.11
C GLN A 713 23.98 -19.34 11.83
N LEU A 714 23.29 -18.45 11.11
CA LEU A 714 22.27 -17.59 11.70
C LEU A 714 21.01 -18.39 12.00
N GLY A 715 20.62 -18.44 13.27
CA GLY A 715 19.37 -19.09 13.69
C GLY A 715 18.13 -18.40 13.11
N ARG A 716 17.01 -19.15 13.02
CA ARG A 716 15.72 -18.65 12.50
C ARG A 716 15.31 -17.31 13.12
N GLU A 717 15.30 -17.21 14.44
CA GLU A 717 14.90 -15.98 15.15
C GLU A 717 15.76 -14.77 14.77
N CYS A 718 17.05 -14.99 14.52
CA CYS A 718 17.97 -13.94 14.08
C CYS A 718 17.62 -13.46 12.67
N LEU A 719 17.38 -14.39 11.73
CA LEU A 719 16.99 -14.07 10.37
C LEU A 719 15.65 -13.32 10.31
N GLU A 720 14.66 -13.71 11.12
CA GLU A 720 13.39 -13.00 11.25
C GLU A 720 13.61 -11.57 11.79
N GLY A 721 14.46 -11.42 12.81
CA GLY A 721 14.86 -10.14 13.37
C GLY A 721 15.52 -9.20 12.34
N LEU A 722 16.48 -9.75 11.58
CA LEU A 722 17.22 -9.07 10.53
C LEU A 722 16.33 -8.67 9.35
N PHE A 723 15.41 -9.54 8.92
CA PHE A 723 14.50 -9.25 7.81
C PHE A 723 13.71 -7.97 8.04
N TRP A 724 13.16 -7.80 9.23
CA TRP A 724 12.41 -6.59 9.56
C TRP A 724 13.28 -5.34 9.61
N LEU A 725 14.53 -5.42 10.09
CA LEU A 725 15.46 -4.29 10.04
C LEU A 725 15.83 -3.91 8.60
N PHE A 726 16.14 -4.93 7.80
CA PHE A 726 16.45 -4.80 6.38
C PHE A 726 15.31 -4.11 5.64
N LYS A 727 14.08 -4.58 5.84
CA LYS A 727 12.88 -4.02 5.22
C LYS A 727 12.55 -2.62 5.72
N GLU A 728 12.74 -2.36 7.01
CA GLU A 728 12.50 -1.06 7.62
C GLU A 728 13.41 0.02 7.00
N GLU A 729 14.68 -0.30 6.80
CA GLU A 729 15.64 0.61 6.13
C GLU A 729 15.41 0.76 4.63
N SER A 730 14.92 -0.30 3.95
CA SER A 730 14.54 -0.21 2.54
C SER A 730 13.38 0.77 2.34
N VAL A 731 12.34 0.70 3.19
CA VAL A 731 11.15 1.56 3.13
C VAL A 731 11.43 2.99 3.58
N HIS A 732 12.24 3.17 4.63
CA HIS A 732 12.50 4.49 5.21
C HIS A 732 13.09 5.47 4.19
N SER A 733 13.99 5.02 3.31
CA SER A 733 14.59 5.90 2.29
C SER A 733 13.67 6.19 1.11
N ALA A 734 12.83 5.24 0.71
CA ALA A 734 11.87 5.40 -0.38
C ALA A 734 10.81 6.48 -0.07
N PHE A 735 10.32 6.54 1.18
CA PHE A 735 9.34 7.54 1.62
C PHE A 735 9.86 8.98 1.54
N TRP A 736 11.15 9.21 1.86
CA TRP A 736 11.75 10.55 1.78
C TRP A 736 12.22 10.93 0.37
N ARG A 737 12.65 9.96 -0.46
CA ARG A 737 13.03 10.20 -1.88
C ARG A 737 11.84 10.41 -2.81
N ALA A 738 10.70 9.75 -2.58
CA ALA A 738 9.47 9.94 -3.37
C ALA A 738 8.93 11.39 -3.35
N ARG A 739 9.40 12.21 -2.40
CA ARG A 739 9.05 13.62 -2.29
C ARG A 739 9.97 14.56 -3.11
N GLN A 740 11.03 14.03 -3.72
CA GLN A 740 12.05 14.81 -4.44
C GLN A 740 12.22 14.44 -5.92
N VAL A 741 11.87 13.21 -6.36
CA VAL A 741 12.06 12.80 -7.77
C VAL A 741 10.83 12.02 -8.25
N ALA A 742 10.07 12.62 -9.16
CA ALA A 742 8.88 12.02 -9.78
C ALA A 742 9.20 11.20 -11.07
N ASP A 743 10.47 11.08 -11.47
CA ASP A 743 10.83 10.66 -12.84
C ASP A 743 11.48 9.26 -12.98
N HIS A 744 11.48 8.40 -11.96
CA HIS A 744 11.94 7.02 -12.12
C HIS A 744 10.83 6.01 -11.77
N VAL A 745 10.07 5.63 -12.80
CA VAL A 745 8.82 4.84 -12.76
C VAL A 745 9.02 3.34 -12.48
N ASP A 746 10.26 2.84 -12.33
CA ASP A 746 10.52 1.39 -12.23
C ASP A 746 11.15 0.89 -10.92
N ALA A 747 11.55 1.77 -9.99
CA ALA A 747 12.36 1.37 -8.83
C ALA A 747 11.58 0.80 -7.61
N GLY A 748 10.32 0.42 -7.75
CA GLY A 748 9.49 0.01 -6.61
C GLY A 748 8.34 -0.96 -6.88
N ARG A 749 8.27 -1.57 -8.07
CA ARG A 749 7.20 -2.52 -8.38
C ARG A 749 7.47 -3.87 -7.70
N HIS A 750 6.48 -4.37 -6.98
CA HIS A 750 6.51 -5.72 -6.44
C HIS A 750 6.45 -6.70 -7.61
N ASP A 751 7.59 -7.32 -7.91
CA ASP A 751 7.72 -8.35 -8.93
C ASP A 751 7.58 -9.73 -8.28
N PRO A 752 6.40 -10.38 -8.40
CA PRO A 752 6.15 -11.65 -7.72
C PRO A 752 6.97 -12.80 -8.31
N THR A 753 7.53 -12.66 -9.52
CA THR A 753 8.40 -13.69 -10.13
C THR A 753 9.76 -13.79 -9.45
N ARG A 754 10.16 -12.74 -8.72
CA ARG A 754 11.42 -12.74 -7.98
C ARG A 754 11.30 -13.60 -6.72
N PRO A 755 12.38 -14.33 -6.37
CA PRO A 755 12.46 -14.99 -5.08
C PRO A 755 12.17 -14.02 -3.92
N TYR A 756 11.56 -14.51 -2.83
CA TYR A 756 11.15 -13.67 -1.69
C TYR A 756 12.29 -12.81 -1.10
N TYR A 757 13.52 -13.31 -1.10
CA TYR A 757 14.68 -12.57 -0.61
C TYR A 757 15.11 -11.42 -1.55
N ASP A 758 14.68 -11.44 -2.81
CA ASP A 758 15.02 -10.47 -3.85
C ASP A 758 13.93 -9.43 -4.10
N GLN A 759 12.78 -9.57 -3.43
CA GLN A 759 11.68 -8.60 -3.49
C GLN A 759 11.97 -7.29 -2.74
N THR A 760 12.93 -7.32 -1.81
CA THR A 760 13.40 -6.13 -1.09
C THR A 760 14.91 -6.02 -1.26
N ARG A 761 15.38 -4.82 -1.58
CA ARG A 761 16.79 -4.55 -1.84
C ARG A 761 17.26 -3.27 -1.16
N LEU A 762 18.56 -3.18 -0.91
CA LEU A 762 19.21 -2.02 -0.31
C LEU A 762 20.25 -1.45 -1.26
N ASN A 763 20.31 -0.13 -1.35
CA ASN A 763 21.46 0.54 -1.94
C ASN A 763 22.62 0.63 -0.93
N TYR A 764 23.78 1.12 -1.39
CA TYR A 764 24.97 1.23 -0.54
C TYR A 764 24.75 2.05 0.75
N GLU A 765 24.05 3.20 0.69
CA GLU A 765 23.82 4.03 1.88
C GLU A 765 22.97 3.33 2.94
N GLN A 766 22.02 2.51 2.51
CA GLN A 766 21.18 1.71 3.40
C GLN A 766 21.95 0.52 3.97
N PHE A 767 22.70 -0.17 3.11
CA PHE A 767 23.59 -1.26 3.51
C PHE A 767 24.63 -0.79 4.54
N ASP A 768 25.33 0.33 4.30
CA ASP A 768 26.32 0.91 5.21
C ASP A 768 25.71 1.18 6.60
N ARG A 769 24.53 1.80 6.65
CA ARG A 769 23.84 2.11 7.91
C ARG A 769 23.46 0.86 8.70
N LEU A 770 22.93 -0.18 8.04
CA LEU A 770 22.63 -1.43 8.71
C LEU A 770 23.91 -2.15 9.16
N MET A 771 24.92 -2.24 8.30
CA MET A 771 26.20 -2.87 8.65
C MET A 771 26.85 -2.21 9.87
N LEU A 772 26.85 -0.87 9.94
CA LEU A 772 27.35 -0.14 11.11
C LEU A 772 26.56 -0.43 12.39
N ALA A 773 25.28 -0.81 12.28
CA ALA A 773 24.41 -1.09 13.41
C ALA A 773 24.51 -2.55 13.89
N VAL A 774 24.46 -3.52 12.98
CA VAL A 774 24.34 -4.94 13.32
C VAL A 774 25.66 -5.72 13.21
N SER A 775 26.62 -5.29 12.40
CA SER A 775 27.90 -6.02 12.26
C SER A 775 28.73 -5.96 13.54
N PRO A 776 29.36 -7.08 13.98
CA PRO A 776 30.33 -7.07 15.07
C PRO A 776 31.54 -6.19 14.80
N TRP A 777 31.91 -6.00 13.52
CA TRP A 777 33.00 -5.11 13.11
C TRP A 777 32.69 -3.61 13.34
N GLY A 778 31.42 -3.28 13.57
CA GLY A 778 30.99 -1.97 14.08
C GLY A 778 31.38 -0.77 13.21
N ARG A 779 31.63 0.38 13.86
CA ARG A 779 32.03 1.64 13.19
C ARG A 779 33.44 1.61 12.58
N CYS A 780 34.28 0.68 13.03
CA CYS A 780 35.68 0.57 12.59
C CYS A 780 35.80 0.08 11.15
N ALA A 781 34.85 -0.73 10.69
CA ALA A 781 34.85 -1.31 9.35
C ALA A 781 34.13 -0.47 8.29
N ARG A 782 33.89 0.83 8.53
CA ARG A 782 33.18 1.69 7.54
C ARG A 782 33.87 1.70 6.17
N HIS A 783 35.20 1.62 6.17
CA HIS A 783 36.02 1.53 4.95
C HIS A 783 35.91 0.16 4.25
N LEU A 784 35.50 -0.90 4.96
CA LEU A 784 35.22 -2.23 4.41
C LEU A 784 33.81 -2.35 3.85
N ASN A 785 32.82 -1.61 4.38
CA ASN A 785 31.42 -1.71 3.95
C ASN A 785 31.23 -1.46 2.45
N LEU A 786 31.96 -0.51 1.86
CA LEU A 786 31.90 -0.29 0.40
C LEU A 786 32.46 -1.48 -0.39
N ARG A 787 33.53 -2.09 0.11
CA ARG A 787 34.16 -3.25 -0.52
C ARG A 787 33.29 -4.50 -0.35
N LEU A 788 32.66 -4.67 0.81
CA LEU A 788 31.67 -5.71 1.09
C LEU A 788 30.47 -5.57 0.17
N PHE A 789 29.89 -4.36 0.08
CA PHE A 789 28.77 -4.07 -0.82
C PHE A 789 29.11 -4.44 -2.25
N LYS A 790 30.26 -3.99 -2.76
CA LYS A 790 30.74 -4.37 -4.10
C LYS A 790 30.97 -5.88 -4.23
N LEU A 791 31.52 -6.56 -3.23
CA LEU A 791 31.76 -8.00 -3.30
C LEU A 791 30.45 -8.79 -3.47
N VAL A 792 29.38 -8.36 -2.81
CA VAL A 792 28.09 -9.07 -2.83
C VAL A 792 27.08 -8.55 -3.85
N ASP A 793 27.30 -7.36 -4.41
CA ASP A 793 26.63 -6.84 -5.61
C ASP A 793 27.17 -7.59 -6.84
N LEU A 794 26.74 -8.84 -6.97
CA LEU A 794 27.26 -9.79 -7.96
C LEU A 794 26.77 -9.49 -9.38
N ASP A 795 25.60 -8.88 -9.53
CA ASP A 795 25.01 -8.47 -10.81
C ASP A 795 25.37 -7.03 -11.21
N GLY A 796 26.01 -6.26 -10.31
CA GLY A 796 26.49 -4.91 -10.59
C GLY A 796 25.36 -3.90 -10.72
N ASP A 797 24.19 -4.21 -10.17
CA ASP A 797 23.01 -3.36 -10.23
C ASP A 797 22.97 -2.28 -9.14
N ASN A 798 24.04 -2.22 -8.32
CA ASN A 798 24.19 -1.34 -7.17
C ASN A 798 23.10 -1.52 -6.13
N GLN A 799 22.60 -2.75 -5.98
CA GLN A 799 21.66 -3.14 -4.96
C GLN A 799 22.05 -4.49 -4.33
N VAL A 800 21.66 -4.69 -3.08
CA VAL A 800 21.91 -5.93 -2.33
C VAL A 800 20.59 -6.45 -1.81
N ASN A 801 20.30 -7.72 -2.07
CA ASN A 801 19.09 -8.40 -1.61
C ASN A 801 19.26 -8.99 -0.20
N PHE A 802 18.18 -9.55 0.36
CA PHE A 802 18.21 -10.07 1.73
C PHE A 802 19.12 -11.29 1.88
N LEU A 803 19.25 -12.13 0.83
CA LEU A 803 20.09 -13.32 0.86
C LEU A 803 21.57 -12.93 0.95
N GLU A 804 22.03 -12.02 0.09
CA GLU A 804 23.40 -11.49 0.07
C GLU A 804 23.76 -10.79 1.38
N PHE A 805 22.83 -10.00 1.92
CA PHE A 805 23.00 -9.33 3.21
C PHE A 805 23.11 -10.33 4.36
N ALA A 806 22.21 -11.32 4.42
CA ALA A 806 22.22 -12.36 5.44
C ALA A 806 23.49 -13.24 5.35
N TRP A 807 23.93 -13.59 4.15
CA TRP A 807 25.17 -14.32 3.91
C TRP A 807 26.40 -13.55 4.41
N THR A 808 26.47 -12.26 4.10
CA THR A 808 27.57 -11.37 4.56
C THR A 808 27.67 -11.37 6.08
N LEU A 809 26.54 -11.19 6.78
CA LEU A 809 26.50 -11.24 8.23
C LEU A 809 26.76 -12.65 8.78
N GLY A 810 26.35 -13.69 8.06
CA GLY A 810 26.63 -15.09 8.38
C GLY A 810 28.12 -15.35 8.52
N ILE A 811 28.92 -14.96 7.51
CA ILE A 811 30.39 -15.12 7.57
C ILE A 811 30.98 -14.28 8.71
N ILE A 812 30.60 -13.02 8.80
CA ILE A 812 31.17 -12.09 9.79
C ILE A 812 30.88 -12.53 11.23
N CYS A 813 29.70 -13.10 11.49
CA CYS A 813 29.26 -13.53 12.82
C CYS A 813 29.52 -15.01 13.13
N GLY A 814 29.85 -15.80 12.10
CA GLY A 814 30.09 -17.24 12.19
C GLY A 814 31.34 -17.61 13.01
N ARG A 815 31.58 -18.92 13.16
CA ARG A 815 32.75 -19.45 13.90
C ARG A 815 33.91 -19.84 13.00
N ASP A 816 33.71 -19.85 11.68
CA ASP A 816 34.75 -20.24 10.73
C ASP A 816 35.75 -19.10 10.53
N VAL A 817 36.87 -19.22 11.23
CA VAL A 817 37.98 -18.26 11.19
C VAL A 817 38.62 -18.20 9.80
N THR A 818 38.66 -19.33 9.09
CA THR A 818 39.22 -19.42 7.74
C THR A 818 38.41 -18.60 6.75
N LEU A 819 37.07 -18.69 6.80
CA LEU A 819 36.18 -17.91 5.94
C LEU A 819 36.25 -16.41 6.23
N LYS A 820 36.39 -16.02 7.50
CA LYS A 820 36.56 -14.60 7.87
C LYS A 820 37.88 -14.02 7.37
N PHE A 821 38.98 -14.76 7.51
CA PHE A 821 40.28 -14.35 6.98
C PHE A 821 40.28 -14.31 5.45
N LYS A 822 39.62 -15.28 4.80
CA LYS A 822 39.43 -15.27 3.34
C LYS A 822 38.66 -14.04 2.90
N LEU A 823 37.56 -13.69 3.59
CA LEU A 823 36.80 -12.47 3.33
C LEU A 823 37.65 -11.22 3.47
N LEU A 824 38.38 -11.05 4.57
CA LEU A 824 39.28 -9.91 4.76
C LEU A 824 40.35 -9.83 3.67
N TYR A 825 40.97 -10.96 3.31
CA TYR A 825 41.98 -11.02 2.27
C TYR A 825 41.41 -10.60 0.90
N VAL A 826 40.27 -11.17 0.48
CA VAL A 826 39.63 -10.89 -0.81
C VAL A 826 39.18 -9.43 -0.92
N LEU A 827 38.69 -8.82 0.18
CA LEU A 827 38.29 -7.40 0.21
C LEU A 827 39.45 -6.43 -0.05
N HIS A 828 40.71 -6.89 -0.03
CA HIS A 828 41.88 -6.04 -0.26
C HIS A 828 42.62 -6.36 -1.57
N LEU A 829 42.15 -7.33 -2.35
CA LEU A 829 42.67 -7.60 -3.70
C LEU A 829 42.19 -6.55 -4.71
N ASP A 830 43.02 -6.26 -5.71
CA ASP A 830 42.60 -5.48 -6.88
C ASP A 830 41.61 -6.30 -7.73
N GLY A 831 40.46 -5.73 -8.08
CA GLY A 831 39.45 -6.42 -8.88
C GLY A 831 38.77 -7.59 -8.15
N CYS A 832 38.44 -7.45 -6.87
CA CYS A 832 37.75 -8.49 -6.08
C CYS A 832 36.49 -9.07 -6.76
N GLN A 833 35.77 -8.27 -7.57
CA GLN A 833 34.67 -8.75 -8.41
C GLN A 833 35.14 -9.48 -9.68
N SER A 834 36.23 -9.04 -10.32
CA SER A 834 36.74 -9.64 -11.56
C SER A 834 37.37 -10.99 -11.32
N GLU A 835 38.03 -11.23 -10.18
CA GLU A 835 38.65 -12.54 -9.88
C GLU A 835 37.59 -13.62 -9.61
N LEU A 836 36.56 -13.29 -8.82
CA LEU A 836 35.39 -14.16 -8.60
C LEU A 836 34.67 -14.44 -9.93
N SER A 837 34.49 -13.41 -10.77
CA SER A 837 33.85 -13.56 -12.10
C SER A 837 34.71 -14.33 -13.11
N ARG A 838 36.04 -14.22 -13.06
CA ARG A 838 36.98 -14.84 -14.01
C ARG A 838 37.14 -16.34 -13.78
N GLN A 839 37.13 -16.79 -12.53
CA GLN A 839 37.16 -18.23 -12.22
C GLN A 839 35.85 -18.92 -12.61
N ILE A 840 34.71 -18.22 -12.53
CA ILE A 840 33.40 -18.73 -12.98
C ILE A 840 33.38 -18.94 -14.49
N SER A 841 33.87 -17.97 -15.27
CA SER A 841 34.01 -18.15 -16.72
C SER A 841 34.93 -19.33 -17.08
N GLN A 842 35.94 -19.63 -16.25
CA GLN A 842 36.82 -20.80 -16.44
C GLN A 842 36.15 -22.12 -16.03
N GLN A 843 35.24 -22.09 -15.05
CA GLN A 843 34.53 -23.26 -14.55
C GLN A 843 33.32 -23.61 -15.42
N GLU A 844 32.59 -22.62 -15.94
CA GLU A 844 31.56 -22.79 -16.99
C GLU A 844 32.16 -23.41 -18.26
N LEU A 845 33.39 -23.02 -18.64
CA LEU A 845 34.15 -23.64 -19.72
C LEU A 845 34.55 -25.10 -19.39
N GLN A 846 34.82 -25.43 -18.12
CA GLN A 846 35.14 -26.78 -17.67
C GLN A 846 33.91 -27.69 -17.52
N ASP A 847 32.75 -27.16 -17.17
CA ASP A 847 31.48 -27.92 -17.10
C ASP A 847 30.92 -28.19 -18.50
N VAL A 848 31.09 -27.27 -19.45
CA VAL A 848 30.83 -27.52 -20.88
C VAL A 848 31.81 -28.57 -21.43
N ALA A 849 33.10 -28.51 -21.05
CA ALA A 849 34.09 -29.52 -21.41
C ALA A 849 33.84 -30.88 -20.73
N GLY A 850 33.34 -30.88 -19.49
CA GLY A 850 32.99 -32.06 -18.70
C GLY A 850 31.75 -32.77 -19.22
N GLN A 851 30.76 -32.03 -19.74
CA GLN A 851 29.61 -32.59 -20.45
C GLN A 851 30.01 -33.24 -21.79
N THR A 852 31.00 -32.69 -22.50
CA THR A 852 31.59 -33.35 -23.67
C THR A 852 32.47 -34.57 -23.31
N ALA A 853 33.10 -34.59 -22.14
CA ALA A 853 33.92 -35.72 -21.68
C ALA A 853 33.09 -36.87 -21.09
N ALA A 854 31.95 -36.59 -20.45
CA ALA A 854 31.01 -37.58 -19.95
C ALA A 854 30.16 -38.25 -21.07
N SER A 855 30.27 -37.75 -22.31
CA SER A 855 29.66 -38.34 -23.50
C SER A 855 30.63 -39.27 -24.27
N GLY A 856 31.87 -39.43 -23.78
CA GLY A 856 32.93 -40.21 -24.41
C GLY A 856 33.02 -41.65 -23.93
N SER A 857 31.93 -42.42 -23.97
CA SER A 857 32.00 -43.89 -23.98
C SER A 857 30.84 -44.47 -24.79
N VAL A 858 30.89 -44.28 -26.11
CA VAL A 858 30.13 -45.10 -27.04
C VAL A 858 31.13 -45.72 -28.00
N SER A 859 31.34 -47.02 -27.83
CA SER A 859 32.03 -47.87 -28.79
C SER A 859 31.29 -47.80 -30.13
N ASN A 860 32.08 -47.62 -31.20
CA ASN A 860 31.74 -47.81 -32.60
C ASN A 860 30.66 -48.88 -32.83
N ASP A 861 29.68 -48.55 -33.67
CA ASP A 861 29.40 -49.35 -34.87
C ASP A 861 28.83 -48.43 -35.96
N ASN A 862 29.64 -48.22 -37.00
CA ASN A 862 29.21 -47.66 -38.28
C ASN A 862 28.74 -48.81 -39.17
N ALA A 863 27.57 -48.66 -39.79
CA ALA A 863 27.32 -49.18 -41.13
C ALA A 863 26.17 -48.40 -41.79
N ASP A 864 26.57 -47.70 -42.86
CA ASP A 864 25.88 -47.53 -44.15
C ASP A 864 24.58 -46.71 -44.28
N ASN A 865 24.67 -45.73 -45.21
CA ASN A 865 23.72 -45.36 -46.29
C ASN A 865 22.22 -45.19 -45.96
N ASP A 866 21.45 -44.25 -46.49
CA ASP A 866 21.50 -43.52 -47.75
C ASP A 866 20.45 -42.39 -47.73
N LEU A 867 20.51 -41.58 -48.78
CA LEU A 867 19.76 -40.39 -49.17
C LEU A 867 18.21 -40.46 -49.24
N LEU A 868 17.61 -39.30 -48.93
CA LEU A 868 16.53 -38.55 -49.63
C LEU A 868 15.06 -39.02 -49.72
N GLU A 869 14.21 -37.97 -49.67
CA GLU A 869 12.93 -37.75 -50.40
C GLU A 869 11.55 -38.11 -49.78
N ASP A 870 10.78 -37.03 -49.54
CA ASP A 870 9.45 -36.66 -50.08
C ASP A 870 8.20 -37.56 -49.97
N SER A 871 7.12 -36.84 -49.61
CA SER A 871 5.76 -36.86 -50.18
C SER A 871 4.71 -37.91 -49.75
N ASP A 872 3.55 -37.34 -49.36
CA ASP A 872 2.19 -37.60 -49.83
C ASP A 872 1.35 -38.87 -49.47
N ILE A 873 0.20 -38.55 -48.85
CA ILE A 873 -1.19 -38.87 -49.27
C ILE A 873 -1.83 -40.26 -48.98
N ALA A 874 -3.00 -40.16 -48.32
CA ALA A 874 -4.26 -40.96 -48.40
C ALA A 874 -4.42 -42.30 -47.64
N PRO A 875 -5.66 -42.84 -47.45
CA PRO A 875 -7.01 -42.22 -47.45
C PRO A 875 -7.97 -42.70 -46.32
N ALA A 876 -9.18 -42.12 -46.36
CA ALA A 876 -10.41 -42.36 -45.60
C ALA A 876 -10.99 -43.80 -45.58
N VAL A 877 -11.83 -44.08 -44.56
CA VAL A 877 -13.02 -44.96 -44.64
C VAL A 877 -14.16 -44.39 -43.76
N GLU A 878 -15.39 -44.51 -44.28
CA GLU A 878 -16.67 -43.88 -43.95
C GLU A 878 -17.48 -44.44 -42.76
N ALA A 879 -18.40 -43.57 -42.28
CA ALA A 879 -19.75 -43.80 -41.68
C ALA A 879 -19.84 -44.55 -40.34
N THR A 880 -20.62 -44.11 -39.35
CA THR A 880 -22.06 -43.77 -39.42
C THR A 880 -22.50 -42.74 -38.38
N GLU A 881 -23.38 -41.83 -38.81
CA GLU A 881 -24.23 -40.96 -37.98
C GLU A 881 -25.30 -41.79 -37.25
N GLU A 882 -25.17 -41.97 -35.92
CA GLU A 882 -26.29 -42.29 -35.01
C GLU A 882 -25.81 -42.25 -33.54
N ALA A 883 -25.39 -41.07 -33.04
CA ALA A 883 -25.11 -40.86 -31.60
C ALA A 883 -25.12 -39.38 -31.15
N LEU A 884 -25.65 -38.45 -31.95
CA LEU A 884 -25.51 -36.99 -31.74
C LEU A 884 -26.62 -36.34 -30.90
N ALA A 885 -27.08 -36.96 -29.81
CA ALA A 885 -28.10 -36.33 -28.97
C ALA A 885 -27.94 -36.47 -27.45
N GLU A 886 -26.97 -37.23 -26.92
CA GLU A 886 -26.83 -37.42 -25.46
C GLU A 886 -25.47 -36.99 -24.87
N GLU A 887 -24.48 -36.59 -25.67
CA GLU A 887 -23.17 -36.14 -25.16
C GLU A 887 -23.00 -34.61 -25.04
N ALA A 888 -23.97 -33.81 -25.50
CA ALA A 888 -23.89 -32.35 -25.43
C ALA A 888 -24.13 -31.74 -24.03
N ASN A 889 -24.50 -32.55 -23.02
CA ASN A 889 -24.87 -32.05 -21.68
C ASN A 889 -23.83 -32.30 -20.58
N ASN A 890 -22.71 -32.97 -20.87
CA ASN A 890 -21.68 -33.29 -19.88
C ASN A 890 -20.37 -32.49 -20.03
N GLU A 891 -20.19 -31.72 -21.10
CA GLU A 891 -18.94 -30.95 -21.31
C GLU A 891 -18.92 -29.57 -20.64
N ALA A 892 -20.08 -28.93 -20.41
CA ALA A 892 -20.16 -27.69 -19.61
C ALA A 892 -19.73 -27.90 -18.14
N GLY A 893 -19.83 -29.13 -17.63
CA GLY A 893 -19.31 -29.52 -16.31
C GLY A 893 -17.81 -29.78 -16.30
N ALA A 894 -17.23 -30.20 -17.43
CA ALA A 894 -15.82 -30.55 -17.56
C ALA A 894 -14.92 -29.31 -17.72
N VAL A 895 -15.39 -28.26 -18.40
CA VAL A 895 -14.66 -26.99 -18.55
C VAL A 895 -14.62 -26.21 -17.22
N ALA A 896 -15.75 -26.17 -16.50
CA ALA A 896 -15.80 -25.65 -15.12
C ALA A 896 -14.90 -26.46 -14.17
N ALA A 897 -14.88 -27.80 -14.30
CA ALA A 897 -14.02 -28.69 -13.52
C ALA A 897 -12.53 -28.57 -13.88
N ALA A 898 -12.16 -28.32 -15.14
CA ALA A 898 -10.76 -28.10 -15.54
C ALA A 898 -10.20 -26.78 -14.97
N MET A 899 -11.03 -25.74 -14.89
CA MET A 899 -10.69 -24.49 -14.18
C MET A 899 -10.64 -24.68 -12.66
N THR A 900 -11.47 -25.56 -12.08
CA THR A 900 -11.37 -25.90 -10.65
C THR A 900 -10.18 -26.82 -10.36
N ALA A 901 -9.80 -27.73 -11.26
CA ALA A 901 -8.75 -28.73 -11.06
C ALA A 901 -7.34 -28.14 -11.15
N SER A 902 -7.11 -27.10 -11.97
CA SER A 902 -5.88 -26.30 -11.88
C SER A 902 -5.75 -25.52 -10.56
N SER A 903 -6.86 -25.45 -9.80
CA SER A 903 -7.01 -24.66 -8.58
C SER A 903 -7.16 -25.50 -7.30
N LEU A 904 -7.09 -26.84 -7.36
CA LEU A 904 -7.36 -27.72 -6.22
C LEU A 904 -6.10 -28.51 -5.79
N SER A 905 -5.25 -27.82 -5.02
CA SER A 905 -4.44 -28.39 -3.94
C SER A 905 -4.04 -27.22 -3.01
N VAL A 906 -5.01 -26.70 -2.26
CA VAL A 906 -4.86 -25.43 -1.51
C VAL A 906 -4.93 -25.71 0.00
N GLU A 907 -3.76 -25.90 0.61
CA GLU A 907 -3.61 -25.50 2.01
C GLU A 907 -3.78 -23.97 2.12
N PRO A 908 -4.27 -23.43 3.25
CA PRO A 908 -4.57 -21.99 3.45
C PRO A 908 -3.44 -20.98 3.21
N THR A 909 -2.25 -21.44 2.83
CA THR A 909 -1.03 -20.65 2.68
C THR A 909 -0.24 -21.03 1.42
N ALA A 910 -0.81 -21.85 0.54
CA ALA A 910 -0.21 -22.13 -0.75
C ALA A 910 -0.42 -20.94 -1.68
N ASN A 911 0.65 -20.18 -1.86
CA ASN A 911 0.83 -19.18 -2.92
C ASN A 911 0.06 -19.59 -4.18
N PHE A 912 -0.64 -18.61 -4.78
CA PHE A 912 -0.85 -18.56 -6.22
C PHE A 912 0.35 -19.22 -6.91
N ARG A 913 0.15 -20.38 -7.57
CA ARG A 913 1.21 -21.27 -8.04
C ARG A 913 2.16 -20.52 -8.99
N ILE A 914 3.17 -19.86 -8.44
CA ILE A 914 4.47 -19.76 -9.07
C ILE A 914 5.12 -21.08 -8.73
N VAL A 915 5.17 -21.96 -9.72
CA VAL A 915 6.04 -23.14 -9.70
C VAL A 915 7.47 -22.63 -9.54
N THR A 916 7.93 -22.44 -8.31
CA THR A 916 9.35 -22.48 -7.97
C THR A 916 9.75 -23.94 -7.84
N SER A 917 9.63 -24.68 -8.94
CA SER A 917 10.61 -25.73 -9.18
C SER A 917 11.96 -25.01 -9.24
N LEU A 918 13.00 -25.61 -8.67
CA LEU A 918 14.39 -25.16 -8.83
C LEU A 918 14.73 -24.90 -10.31
N SER A 919 13.96 -25.45 -11.26
CA SER A 919 14.06 -25.19 -12.70
C SER A 919 13.70 -23.76 -13.14
N ASN A 920 12.90 -22.99 -12.40
CA ASN A 920 12.38 -21.66 -12.82
C ASN A 920 13.09 -20.45 -12.18
N MET A 921 14.28 -20.63 -11.61
CA MET A 921 15.11 -19.47 -11.29
C MET A 921 15.48 -18.77 -12.60
N SER A 922 15.25 -17.45 -12.70
CA SER A 922 15.91 -16.64 -13.73
C SER A 922 17.40 -16.98 -13.71
N ILE A 923 18.01 -17.12 -14.89
CA ILE A 923 19.43 -17.45 -15.06
C ILE A 923 20.31 -16.56 -14.15
N ASN A 924 19.94 -15.28 -14.01
CA ASN A 924 20.64 -14.33 -13.13
C ASN A 924 20.54 -14.69 -11.63
N SER A 925 19.39 -15.14 -11.14
CA SER A 925 19.22 -15.56 -9.75
C SER A 925 19.92 -16.90 -9.46
N ARG A 926 19.98 -17.79 -10.46
CA ARG A 926 20.71 -19.07 -10.38
C ARG A 926 22.23 -18.83 -10.34
N ASN A 927 22.73 -17.91 -11.17
CA ASN A 927 24.12 -17.50 -11.22
C ASN A 927 24.57 -16.77 -9.94
N ARG A 928 23.69 -15.98 -9.31
CA ARG A 928 23.96 -15.36 -7.99
C ARG A 928 24.12 -16.38 -6.87
N PHE A 929 23.32 -17.44 -6.88
CA PHE A 929 23.40 -18.51 -5.89
C PHE A 929 24.70 -19.31 -6.00
N ILE A 930 25.09 -19.68 -7.23
CA ILE A 930 26.32 -20.41 -7.53
C ILE A 930 27.56 -19.63 -7.05
N ARG A 931 27.59 -18.31 -7.34
CA ARG A 931 28.67 -17.38 -6.94
C ARG A 931 28.96 -17.31 -5.44
N LEU A 932 27.93 -17.40 -4.59
CA LEU A 932 28.11 -17.34 -3.12
C LEU A 932 28.61 -18.67 -2.54
N GLN A 933 28.27 -19.80 -3.15
CA GLN A 933 28.81 -21.12 -2.76
C GLN A 933 30.29 -21.26 -3.16
N GLU A 934 30.67 -20.74 -4.32
CA GLU A 934 32.05 -20.81 -4.83
C GLU A 934 33.05 -19.96 -4.03
N PHE A 935 32.58 -19.00 -3.22
CA PHE A 935 33.46 -18.23 -2.34
C PHE A 935 34.22 -19.12 -1.34
N GLU A 936 33.60 -20.21 -0.85
CA GLU A 936 34.25 -21.13 0.08
C GLU A 936 35.38 -21.92 -0.60
N THR A 937 35.21 -22.27 -1.87
CA THR A 937 36.19 -23.01 -2.68
C THR A 937 37.19 -22.11 -3.42
N LEU A 938 36.93 -20.79 -3.47
CA LEU A 938 37.79 -19.79 -4.11
C LEU A 938 39.22 -19.89 -3.57
N ARG A 939 40.19 -19.95 -4.50
CA ARG A 939 41.61 -19.74 -4.23
C ARG A 939 41.98 -18.29 -4.58
N PRO A 940 42.18 -17.41 -3.58
CA PRO A 940 42.46 -16.01 -3.84
C PRO A 940 43.83 -15.81 -4.51
N ALA A 941 43.93 -14.81 -5.38
CA ALA A 941 45.19 -14.41 -5.99
C ALA A 941 46.22 -13.92 -4.94
N SER A 942 47.51 -13.97 -5.27
CA SER A 942 48.55 -13.45 -4.39
C SER A 942 48.43 -11.93 -4.21
N MET A 943 48.65 -11.46 -2.99
CA MET A 943 48.48 -10.06 -2.60
C MET A 943 49.81 -9.31 -2.70
N SER A 944 49.78 -8.14 -3.32
CA SER A 944 50.92 -7.24 -3.44
C SER A 944 51.18 -6.44 -2.15
N ARG A 945 52.40 -5.90 -2.00
CA ARG A 945 52.82 -5.16 -0.81
C ARG A 945 51.92 -3.96 -0.47
N PRO A 946 51.49 -3.10 -1.41
CA PRO A 946 50.59 -1.99 -1.11
C PRO A 946 49.24 -2.45 -0.55
N LYS A 947 48.70 -3.58 -1.07
CA LYS A 947 47.43 -4.15 -0.62
C LYS A 947 47.54 -4.84 0.73
N PHE A 948 48.66 -5.50 0.98
CA PHE A 948 48.97 -6.00 2.30
C PHE A 948 48.98 -4.87 3.34
N ILE A 949 49.59 -3.71 3.02
CA ILE A 949 49.58 -2.54 3.91
C ILE A 949 48.14 -2.05 4.17
N GLU A 950 47.27 -2.03 3.16
CA GLU A 950 45.86 -1.68 3.36
C GLU A 950 45.11 -2.67 4.25
N LEU A 951 45.28 -3.98 3.99
CA LEU A 951 44.74 -5.06 4.82
C LEU A 951 45.22 -4.94 6.27
N TRP A 952 46.49 -4.57 6.45
CA TRP A 952 47.10 -4.39 7.75
C TRP A 952 46.48 -3.23 8.53
N LYS A 953 46.26 -2.10 7.85
CA LYS A 953 45.56 -0.94 8.43
C LYS A 953 44.12 -1.29 8.81
N ALA A 954 43.41 -2.02 7.97
CA ALA A 954 42.04 -2.46 8.24
C ALA A 954 41.97 -3.39 9.46
N THR A 955 42.87 -4.38 9.53
CA THR A 955 42.97 -5.32 10.66
C THR A 955 43.31 -4.59 11.96
N HIS A 956 44.22 -3.61 11.93
CA HIS A 956 44.54 -2.78 13.09
C HIS A 956 43.32 -1.99 13.59
N GLN A 957 42.59 -1.33 12.68
CA GLN A 957 41.40 -0.55 13.03
C GLN A 957 40.27 -1.43 13.59
N LEU A 958 40.17 -2.69 13.16
CA LEU A 958 39.22 -3.66 13.73
C LEU A 958 39.55 -4.02 15.19
N ILE A 959 40.82 -3.94 15.58
CA ILE A 959 41.33 -4.36 16.91
C ILE A 959 41.36 -3.23 17.93
N GLU A 960 41.45 -1.96 17.50
CA GLU A 960 41.51 -0.75 18.36
C GLU A 960 40.36 -0.62 19.39
N LEU A 961 39.29 -1.41 19.28
CA LEU A 961 38.17 -1.42 20.24
C LEU A 961 37.89 -2.81 20.85
N ALA A 962 38.81 -3.77 20.67
CA ALA A 962 38.66 -5.13 21.19
C ALA A 962 39.00 -5.20 22.70
N PRO A 963 38.31 -6.05 23.49
CA PRO A 963 38.48 -6.11 24.94
C PRO A 963 39.86 -6.62 25.44
N ASN A 964 40.81 -6.91 24.54
CA ASN A 964 42.18 -7.33 24.83
C ASN A 964 43.18 -6.73 23.80
N GLU A 965 42.99 -5.46 23.44
CA GLU A 965 43.73 -4.76 22.38
C GLU A 965 45.25 -5.00 22.42
N GLN A 966 45.91 -4.87 23.58
CA GLN A 966 47.37 -5.00 23.69
C GLN A 966 47.90 -6.39 23.31
N PHE A 967 47.19 -7.46 23.70
CA PHE A 967 47.59 -8.83 23.35
C PHE A 967 47.36 -9.07 21.86
N LEU A 968 46.19 -8.66 21.34
CA LEU A 968 45.85 -8.81 19.92
C LEU A 968 46.79 -8.01 19.00
N LEU A 969 47.17 -6.79 19.37
CA LEU A 969 48.14 -5.99 18.62
C LEU A 969 49.52 -6.66 18.58
N ASN A 970 49.93 -7.34 19.65
CA ASN A 970 51.18 -8.10 19.68
C ASN A 970 51.10 -9.33 18.75
N SER A 971 50.01 -10.11 18.81
CA SER A 971 49.83 -11.27 17.93
C SER A 971 49.73 -10.85 16.45
N VAL A 972 49.05 -9.73 16.16
CA VAL A 972 49.07 -9.10 14.82
C VAL A 972 50.49 -8.75 14.43
N ALA A 973 51.23 -7.99 15.24
CA ALA A 973 52.59 -7.55 14.91
C ALA A 973 53.54 -8.73 14.61
N GLN A 974 53.41 -9.84 15.35
CA GLN A 974 54.15 -11.08 15.09
C GLN A 974 53.77 -11.69 13.73
N ALA A 975 52.47 -11.86 13.46
CA ALA A 975 52.00 -12.35 12.16
C ALA A 975 52.46 -11.45 11.00
N GLY A 976 52.44 -10.13 11.18
CA GLY A 976 52.86 -9.16 10.17
C GLY A 976 54.35 -9.19 9.89
N THR A 977 55.16 -9.38 10.93
CA THR A 977 56.61 -9.53 10.79
C THR A 977 56.94 -10.80 10.00
N HIS A 978 56.26 -11.91 10.30
CA HIS A 978 56.44 -13.17 9.57
C HIS A 978 56.00 -13.05 8.11
N LEU A 979 54.86 -12.40 7.83
CA LEU A 979 54.40 -12.18 6.46
C LEU A 979 55.31 -11.26 5.65
N THR A 980 55.86 -10.22 6.29
CA THR A 980 56.84 -9.34 5.67
C THR A 980 58.10 -10.10 5.27
N GLN A 981 58.63 -10.93 6.17
CA GLN A 981 59.79 -11.80 5.92
C GLN A 981 59.52 -12.84 4.82
N LEU A 982 58.32 -13.43 4.77
CA LEU A 982 57.93 -14.39 3.73
C LEU A 982 57.86 -13.75 2.35
N GLY A 983 57.28 -12.55 2.23
CA GLY A 983 57.26 -11.83 0.95
C GLY A 983 58.65 -11.30 0.55
N GLU A 984 59.49 -10.92 1.51
CA GLU A 984 60.90 -10.55 1.25
C GLU A 984 61.73 -11.76 0.80
N ALA A 985 61.48 -12.94 1.38
CA ALA A 985 62.08 -14.19 0.92
C ALA A 985 61.65 -14.54 -0.50
N ALA A 986 60.39 -14.32 -0.86
CA ALA A 986 59.88 -14.50 -2.22
C ALA A 986 60.54 -13.56 -3.25
N THR A 987 60.87 -12.32 -2.86
CA THR A 987 61.64 -11.39 -3.72
C THR A 987 63.11 -11.79 -3.90
N SER A 988 63.65 -12.64 -3.02
CA SER A 988 65.06 -13.07 -3.03
C SER A 988 65.32 -14.44 -3.67
N ALA A 989 64.28 -15.17 -4.06
CA ALA A 989 64.40 -16.49 -4.69
C ALA A 989 64.66 -16.37 -6.21
N PRO A 990 65.74 -16.98 -6.76
CA PRO A 990 65.95 -17.01 -8.20
C PRO A 990 64.91 -17.92 -8.87
N SER A 991 64.36 -17.46 -9.99
CA SER A 991 63.37 -18.19 -10.81
C SER A 991 63.92 -19.54 -11.27
N ALA A 992 63.47 -20.64 -10.67
CA ALA A 992 63.67 -21.98 -11.19
C ALA A 992 62.44 -22.39 -12.02
N VAL A 993 62.38 -21.94 -13.27
CA VAL A 993 61.52 -22.52 -14.31
C VAL A 993 62.33 -22.64 -15.61
N GLU A 994 62.96 -23.80 -15.79
CA GLU A 994 63.26 -24.38 -17.11
C GLU A 994 62.58 -25.76 -17.14
N SER A 995 61.52 -25.93 -17.92
CA SER A 995 61.45 -26.72 -19.16
C SER A 995 59.96 -26.84 -19.53
N ALA A 996 59.45 -26.84 -20.77
CA ALA A 996 59.99 -26.76 -22.11
C ALA A 996 58.83 -26.33 -23.06
N GLY A 997 59.13 -25.69 -24.21
CA GLY A 997 58.21 -25.66 -25.36
C GLY A 997 58.07 -24.37 -26.18
N SER A 998 59.13 -23.98 -26.91
CA SER A 998 59.15 -23.44 -28.29
C SER A 998 57.97 -22.60 -28.84
N CYS A 999 58.22 -21.32 -29.19
CA CYS A 999 58.38 -20.86 -30.59
C CYS A 999 58.64 -19.34 -30.66
N THR A 1000 59.45 -18.97 -31.64
CA THR A 1000 60.11 -17.69 -31.93
C THR A 1000 59.20 -16.56 -32.46
N GLU A 1001 59.51 -15.30 -32.14
CA GLU A 1001 59.78 -14.22 -33.13
C GLU A 1001 60.30 -12.90 -32.49
N ASN A 1002 60.92 -12.07 -33.34
CA ASN A 1002 61.99 -11.10 -33.06
C ASN A 1002 61.58 -9.69 -32.55
N VAL A 1003 62.45 -9.15 -31.68
CA VAL A 1003 63.07 -7.79 -31.64
C VAL A 1003 62.21 -6.55 -31.97
N ASP A 1004 62.04 -5.67 -30.98
CA ASP A 1004 62.62 -4.30 -31.07
C ASP A 1004 62.83 -3.63 -29.71
N SER A 1005 63.99 -2.98 -29.60
CA SER A 1005 64.55 -2.34 -28.41
C SER A 1005 64.16 -0.87 -28.29
N SER A 1006 63.65 -0.44 -27.14
CA SER A 1006 64.04 0.86 -26.57
C SER A 1006 63.75 0.89 -25.07
N ALA A 1007 64.81 1.13 -24.29
CA ALA A 1007 64.77 1.29 -22.85
C ALA A 1007 64.37 2.71 -22.47
N ALA A 1008 63.42 2.83 -21.55
CA ALA A 1008 63.37 3.92 -20.59
C ALA A 1008 63.02 3.30 -19.22
N THR A 1009 63.93 3.52 -18.28
CA THR A 1009 63.91 3.14 -16.86
C THR A 1009 62.52 3.18 -16.20
N ASP A 1010 62.04 2.02 -15.75
CA ASP A 1010 61.01 1.91 -14.70
C ASP A 1010 61.64 1.29 -13.43
N PRO A 1011 61.33 1.80 -12.23
CA PRO A 1011 61.93 1.33 -10.99
C PRO A 1011 61.51 -0.12 -10.73
N ALA A 1012 62.42 -0.90 -10.16
CA ALA A 1012 62.25 -2.31 -9.82
C ALA A 1012 60.80 -2.64 -9.41
N VAL A 1013 60.13 -3.46 -10.21
CA VAL A 1013 58.84 -4.04 -9.86
C VAL A 1013 59.03 -4.78 -8.54
N ASP A 1014 58.45 -4.25 -7.46
CA ASP A 1014 58.46 -4.87 -6.14
C ASP A 1014 57.68 -6.18 -6.25
N ASN A 1015 58.38 -7.29 -6.57
CA ASN A 1015 57.83 -8.64 -6.75
C ASN A 1015 57.36 -9.27 -5.42
N TRP A 1016 57.16 -8.47 -4.38
CA TRP A 1016 56.67 -8.89 -3.09
C TRP A 1016 55.22 -9.34 -3.23
N LEU A 1017 55.01 -10.63 -3.00
CA LEU A 1017 53.72 -11.30 -3.10
C LEU A 1017 53.56 -12.28 -1.93
N ILE A 1018 52.38 -12.30 -1.34
CA ILE A 1018 51.98 -13.30 -0.34
C ILE A 1018 50.78 -14.09 -0.85
N THR A 1019 50.76 -15.40 -0.64
CA THR A 1019 49.59 -16.25 -0.96
C THR A 1019 48.59 -16.27 0.20
N PHE A 1020 47.33 -16.60 -0.09
CA PHE A 1020 46.32 -16.79 0.96
C PHE A 1020 46.72 -17.89 1.96
N ASP A 1021 47.36 -18.98 1.52
CA ASP A 1021 47.79 -20.06 2.41
C ASP A 1021 48.90 -19.60 3.36
N GLN A 1022 49.84 -18.79 2.88
CA GLN A 1022 50.88 -18.16 3.72
C GLN A 1022 50.25 -17.20 4.74
N PHE A 1023 49.30 -16.37 4.29
CA PHE A 1023 48.53 -15.49 5.16
C PHE A 1023 47.79 -16.28 6.25
N LEU A 1024 46.97 -17.26 5.85
CA LEU A 1024 46.18 -18.06 6.76
C LEU A 1024 47.04 -18.81 7.78
N ALA A 1025 48.15 -19.42 7.36
CA ALA A 1025 49.06 -20.13 8.25
C ALA A 1025 49.69 -19.21 9.31
N CYS A 1026 50.13 -18.00 8.93
CA CYS A 1026 50.69 -17.03 9.88
C CYS A 1026 49.65 -16.59 10.93
N PHE A 1027 48.39 -16.44 10.53
CA PHE A 1027 47.32 -15.99 11.42
C PHE A 1027 46.77 -17.12 12.31
N LEU A 1028 46.64 -18.35 11.79
CA LEU A 1028 46.21 -19.51 12.59
C LEU A 1028 47.26 -19.92 13.64
N ASN A 1029 48.54 -19.61 13.42
CA ASN A 1029 49.60 -19.80 14.41
C ASN A 1029 49.51 -18.83 15.60
N GLN A 1030 48.69 -17.79 15.51
CA GLN A 1030 48.44 -16.83 16.59
C GLN A 1030 47.11 -17.15 17.28
N SER A 1031 47.14 -17.99 18.31
CA SER A 1031 45.93 -18.52 18.98
C SER A 1031 44.99 -17.43 19.48
N GLU A 1032 45.53 -16.35 20.06
CA GLU A 1032 44.76 -15.23 20.62
C GLU A 1032 43.94 -14.50 19.55
N LEU A 1033 44.47 -14.41 18.34
CA LEU A 1033 43.86 -13.71 17.22
C LEU A 1033 42.82 -14.61 16.53
N ALA A 1034 43.13 -15.90 16.37
CA ALA A 1034 42.19 -16.91 15.90
C ALA A 1034 40.99 -17.05 16.86
N ASP A 1035 41.21 -17.04 18.17
CA ASP A 1035 40.17 -17.14 19.20
C ASP A 1035 39.28 -15.89 19.22
N TRP A 1036 39.87 -14.70 19.08
CA TRP A 1036 39.11 -13.45 19.02
C TRP A 1036 38.22 -13.37 17.77
N LEU A 1037 38.78 -13.67 16.59
CA LEU A 1037 38.02 -13.65 15.34
C LEU A 1037 37.02 -14.81 15.24
N GLY A 1038 37.32 -15.94 15.88
CA GLY A 1038 36.47 -17.16 15.93
C GLY A 1038 35.37 -17.11 16.99
N ALA A 1039 35.40 -16.14 17.91
CA ALA A 1039 34.38 -15.97 18.92
C ALA A 1039 33.00 -15.75 18.25
N PRO A 1040 31.97 -16.55 18.61
CA PRO A 1040 30.64 -16.38 18.03
C PRO A 1040 30.03 -15.05 18.47
N CYS A 1041 29.46 -14.30 17.52
CA CYS A 1041 28.72 -13.09 17.84
C CYS A 1041 27.22 -13.37 17.87
N ASP A 1042 26.58 -13.14 19.02
CA ASP A 1042 25.12 -13.10 19.09
C ASP A 1042 24.61 -11.76 18.52
N LEU A 1043 23.89 -11.85 17.41
CA LEU A 1043 23.28 -10.71 16.74
C LEU A 1043 21.98 -10.24 17.40
N LEU A 1044 21.27 -11.09 18.15
CA LEU A 1044 19.96 -10.76 18.72
C LEU A 1044 20.00 -9.52 19.64
N PRO A 1045 20.99 -9.33 20.53
CA PRO A 1045 21.12 -8.12 21.33
C PRO A 1045 21.33 -6.87 20.48
N ARG A 1046 22.12 -6.96 19.40
CA ARG A 1046 22.40 -5.83 18.49
C ARG A 1046 21.16 -5.42 17.70
N ILE A 1047 20.39 -6.42 17.22
CA ILE A 1047 19.10 -6.20 16.54
C ILE A 1047 18.11 -5.51 17.49
N LYS A 1048 17.98 -5.99 18.73
CA LYS A 1048 17.11 -5.39 19.75
C LYS A 1048 17.54 -3.95 20.08
N ALA A 1049 18.83 -3.72 20.30
CA ALA A 1049 19.38 -2.41 20.59
C ALA A 1049 19.15 -1.40 19.46
N TYR A 1050 19.30 -1.83 18.19
CA TYR A 1050 18.99 -0.97 17.06
C TYR A 1050 17.49 -0.64 16.98
N ARG A 1051 16.58 -1.60 17.19
CA ARG A 1051 15.13 -1.30 17.22
C ARG A 1051 14.78 -0.31 18.32
N GLU A 1052 15.32 -0.49 19.52
CA GLU A 1052 15.10 0.42 20.63
C GLU A 1052 15.68 1.82 20.36
N ASN A 1053 16.88 1.91 19.77
CA ASN A 1053 17.50 3.18 19.41
C ASN A 1053 16.76 3.88 18.28
N SER A 1054 16.33 3.16 17.24
CA SER A 1054 15.52 3.69 16.14
C SER A 1054 14.17 4.18 16.63
N TRP A 1055 13.53 3.46 17.56
CA TRP A 1055 12.31 3.92 18.23
C TRP A 1055 12.56 5.20 19.05
N ARG A 1056 13.66 5.27 19.81
CA ARG A 1056 14.04 6.47 20.58
C ARG A 1056 14.38 7.66 19.69
N VAL A 1057 15.15 7.46 18.62
CA VAL A 1057 15.50 8.50 17.65
C VAL A 1057 14.26 9.01 16.95
N ARG A 1058 13.33 8.14 16.54
CA ARG A 1058 12.05 8.55 15.93
C ARG A 1058 11.11 9.28 16.89
N ASN A 1059 11.23 9.03 18.18
CA ASN A 1059 10.47 9.76 19.21
C ASN A 1059 11.18 11.01 19.73
N SER A 1060 12.46 11.24 19.37
CA SER A 1060 13.24 12.44 19.74
C SER A 1060 13.51 13.38 18.55
N SER A 1061 13.41 12.88 17.31
CA SER A 1061 13.42 13.66 16.06
C SER A 1061 12.05 14.25 15.70
N ASN A 1062 11.06 13.92 16.51
CA ASN A 1062 9.67 14.34 16.40
C ASN A 1062 9.37 15.38 17.47
#